data_AF-A0A8H8NC53-F1
#
_entry.id   AF-A0A8H8NC53-F1
#
_cell.length_a   1.000
_cell.length_b   1.000
_cell.length_c   1.000
_cell.angle_alpha   90.00
_cell.angle_beta   90.00
_cell.angle_gamma   90.00
#
_symmetry.space_group_name_H-M   'P 1'
#
loop_
_entity.id
_entity.type
_entity.pdbx_description
1 polymer ?
#
loop_
_entity_poly.entity_id
_entity_poly.type
_entity_poly.pdbx_seq_one_letter_code
_entity_poly.pdbx_strand_id
1 'polypeptide(L)'
;MSRPAPRKGENYELRADLNSEYRDRRKDAIKRVIANMTVGKDVSGLFPDVLKNMQTEDLEQKKLVYLYLMNYAKTQPELVILAVNTFVKDSNDPNPLVRALAIRTMGCLRAEKIIDYLSDPLHKALKDQDPYVRKTAALCVAKLYELKPELAIDNGFLEQLLDMVADSNPMVVSNAIAALVDIHTTTLEMPDPDPRGKFELTQDILSKLLIALNECSEWGRVTILSCLSRYKTTDEKEAEHICERIMPQFQHVNGSVVLAAIKAIMVHIKYVSRQQLKTQLVRKMAPPLVSLISAEPEVQWVALRNINLLLQVQPDLLQNEMRVFFCKYNDPPYVKVEKLDIMVRLAAEKNVDTLLSELKEYASEADVDFVRRAIKTIGYCAIKIEASAERCVNVLLDLIATRVSYVVQEAIVVVKDILRKYPSRYEGVIPIVCTALEELDEPEARASLVWIVGEHAEKIDNAGDLLEGFVDSFLEEAYPVQLQILSATVKLFLKKPGPAQAVVQRVLQTATRDCDSPDVRDRAYIYWRLLSLSSDAGAGKSVILALRPPIELPRTAIPVPVLEELIRDLSTLASVYHKPAETFIGTGRVGAGGPKGLGADLEEDVERALQTVAAGRKAENLLDFDEPASGTGNTNSLANLNLTTSPAAILTSSNPLADLADIFGGDSMNLGSAGAVMSPIAGSPSVGGNSIISPVGGGGGFGSLGGMAAQPQQPKPQQQASDDLLGLF
;
A
#
# COMPACT_ATOMS: atom_id res chain seq x y z
N MET A 1 42.85 -9.13 25.25
CA MET A 1 43.85 -9.73 24.32
C MET A 1 43.08 -10.53 23.27
N SER A 2 43.41 -10.41 21.98
CA SER A 2 42.73 -11.17 20.92
C SER A 2 43.24 -12.62 20.87
N ARG A 3 42.35 -13.59 20.59
CA ARG A 3 42.77 -14.97 20.27
C ARG A 3 43.45 -14.95 18.89
N PRO A 4 44.64 -15.56 18.73
CA PRO A 4 45.23 -15.71 17.40
C PRO A 4 44.31 -16.55 16.51
N ALA A 5 44.09 -16.09 15.27
CA ALA A 5 43.21 -16.78 14.32
C ALA A 5 43.67 -18.22 14.05
N PRO A 6 42.73 -19.17 13.82
CA PRO A 6 43.07 -20.57 13.60
C PRO A 6 43.97 -20.73 12.36
N ARG A 7 45.07 -21.49 12.51
CA ARG A 7 46.09 -21.71 11.45
C ARG A 7 45.65 -22.72 10.36
N LYS A 8 44.34 -22.97 10.22
CA LYS A 8 43.70 -23.84 9.23
C LYS A 8 42.27 -23.36 8.97
N GLY A 9 41.78 -23.53 7.74
CA GLY A 9 40.44 -23.15 7.29
C GLY A 9 40.46 -22.11 6.17
N GLU A 10 39.35 -21.98 5.43
CA GLU A 10 39.25 -21.15 4.22
C GLU A 10 39.77 -19.71 4.43
N ASN A 11 39.40 -19.06 5.54
CA ASN A 11 39.85 -17.70 5.84
C ASN A 11 41.38 -17.59 6.05
N TYR A 12 42.06 -18.65 6.49
CA TYR A 12 43.53 -18.64 6.59
C TYR A 12 44.19 -18.76 5.20
N GLU A 13 43.63 -19.59 4.32
CA GLU A 13 44.09 -19.73 2.93
C GLU A 13 43.83 -18.46 2.11
N LEU A 14 42.64 -17.87 2.25
CA LEU A 14 42.31 -16.57 1.66
C LEU A 14 43.24 -15.47 2.18
N ARG A 15 43.64 -15.49 3.46
CA ARG A 15 44.62 -14.54 3.99
C ARG A 15 46.01 -14.71 3.35
N ALA A 16 46.43 -15.94 3.06
CA ALA A 16 47.68 -16.20 2.34
C ALA A 16 47.59 -15.74 0.88
N ASP A 17 46.51 -16.07 0.17
CA ASP A 17 46.30 -15.65 -1.22
C ASP A 17 46.17 -14.12 -1.34
N LEU A 18 45.51 -13.42 -0.39
CA LEU A 18 45.45 -11.95 -0.31
C LEU A 18 46.82 -11.30 -0.12
N ASN A 19 47.77 -11.98 0.52
CA ASN A 19 49.14 -11.49 0.72
C ASN A 19 50.15 -12.00 -0.32
N SER A 20 49.71 -12.84 -1.27
CA SER A 20 50.56 -13.41 -2.32
C SER A 20 51.15 -12.32 -3.24
N GLU A 21 52.39 -12.50 -3.70
CA GLU A 21 53.10 -11.53 -4.55
C GLU A 21 52.46 -11.39 -5.96
N TYR A 22 51.86 -12.46 -6.48
CA TYR A 22 51.17 -12.49 -7.77
C TYR A 22 49.87 -11.66 -7.77
N ARG A 23 49.74 -10.68 -8.69
CA ARG A 23 48.55 -9.79 -8.81
C ARG A 23 47.26 -10.60 -8.99
N ASP A 24 47.29 -11.64 -9.82
CA ASP A 24 46.10 -12.43 -10.18
C ASP A 24 45.58 -13.26 -9.01
N ARG A 25 46.47 -13.87 -8.22
CA ARG A 25 46.07 -14.59 -7.00
C ARG A 25 45.39 -13.67 -5.99
N ARG A 26 45.87 -12.44 -5.82
CA ARG A 26 45.21 -11.44 -4.95
C ARG A 26 43.84 -11.04 -5.50
N LYS A 27 43.69 -10.92 -6.83
CA LYS A 27 42.41 -10.62 -7.50
C LYS A 27 41.39 -11.75 -7.29
N ASP A 28 41.80 -13.00 -7.46
CA ASP A 28 40.94 -14.17 -7.21
C ASP A 28 40.63 -14.36 -5.73
N ALA A 29 41.56 -14.08 -4.83
CA ALA A 29 41.31 -14.06 -3.39
C ALA A 29 40.22 -13.06 -3.02
N ILE A 30 40.29 -11.83 -3.53
CA ILE A 30 39.26 -10.80 -3.31
C ILE A 30 37.91 -11.25 -3.87
N LYS A 31 37.87 -11.89 -5.05
CA LYS A 31 36.64 -12.48 -5.60
C LYS A 31 36.04 -13.57 -4.69
N ARG A 32 36.87 -14.47 -4.16
CA ARG A 32 36.43 -15.51 -3.20
C ARG A 32 35.95 -14.92 -1.87
N VAL A 33 36.62 -13.88 -1.35
CA VAL A 33 36.19 -13.14 -0.15
C VAL A 33 34.81 -12.50 -0.36
N ILE A 34 34.57 -11.91 -1.53
CA ILE A 34 33.28 -11.30 -1.87
C ILE A 34 32.20 -12.37 -2.13
N ALA A 35 32.54 -13.51 -2.73
CA ALA A 35 31.61 -14.64 -2.83
C ALA A 35 31.20 -15.17 -1.45
N ASN A 36 32.16 -15.34 -0.52
CA ASN A 36 31.89 -15.70 0.86
C ASN A 36 31.02 -14.65 1.58
N MET A 37 31.26 -13.35 1.34
CA MET A 37 30.42 -12.25 1.85
C MET A 37 28.99 -12.30 1.30
N THR A 38 28.80 -12.59 0.01
CA THR A 38 27.47 -12.76 -0.61
C THR A 38 26.73 -13.98 -0.06
N VAL A 39 27.45 -15.03 0.35
CA VAL A 39 26.91 -16.22 1.06
C VAL A 39 26.68 -15.95 2.56
N GLY A 40 27.05 -14.78 3.08
CA GLY A 40 26.86 -14.40 4.49
C GLY A 40 27.89 -15.00 5.46
N LYS A 41 28.98 -15.61 4.97
CA LYS A 41 30.11 -16.03 5.82
C LYS A 41 30.85 -14.80 6.36
N ASP A 42 31.21 -14.81 7.64
CA ASP A 42 32.04 -13.73 8.20
C ASP A 42 33.46 -13.75 7.63
N VAL A 43 33.78 -12.67 6.92
CA VAL A 43 35.11 -12.37 6.36
C VAL A 43 35.68 -11.06 6.93
N SER A 44 35.14 -10.55 8.05
CA SER A 44 35.63 -9.36 8.75
C SER A 44 37.07 -9.51 9.25
N GLY A 45 37.48 -10.73 9.62
CA GLY A 45 38.85 -11.04 10.03
C GLY A 45 39.92 -10.87 8.94
N LEU A 46 39.52 -10.59 7.70
CA LEU A 46 40.40 -10.32 6.55
C LEU A 46 40.53 -8.83 6.23
N PHE A 47 39.88 -7.93 6.98
CA PHE A 47 39.80 -6.51 6.67
C PHE A 47 41.17 -5.84 6.42
N PRO A 48 42.22 -6.05 7.24
CA PRO A 48 43.53 -5.42 6.99
C PRO A 48 44.22 -5.95 5.72
N ASP A 49 44.04 -7.23 5.41
CA ASP A 49 44.65 -7.92 4.27
C ASP A 49 43.94 -7.57 2.94
N VAL A 50 42.63 -7.29 3.00
CA VAL A 50 41.87 -6.70 1.88
C VAL A 50 42.23 -5.22 1.71
N LEU A 51 42.32 -4.45 2.79
CA LEU A 51 42.67 -3.02 2.74
C LEU A 51 44.08 -2.78 2.17
N LYS A 52 45.05 -3.64 2.51
CA LYS A 52 46.40 -3.62 1.90
C LYS A 52 46.37 -3.70 0.36
N ASN A 53 45.33 -4.28 -0.21
CA ASN A 53 45.11 -4.40 -1.65
C ASN A 53 44.28 -3.28 -2.29
N MET A 54 43.94 -2.22 -1.54
CA MET A 54 43.21 -1.05 -2.03
C MET A 54 44.04 -0.18 -2.98
N GLN A 55 45.34 -0.02 -2.72
CA GLN A 55 46.24 0.77 -3.57
C GLN A 55 46.68 -0.05 -4.80
N THR A 56 45.77 -0.18 -5.76
CA THR A 56 45.95 -0.89 -7.03
C THR A 56 45.49 -0.03 -8.21
N GLU A 57 46.09 -0.26 -9.38
CA GLU A 57 45.74 0.38 -10.65
C GLU A 57 44.56 -0.33 -11.34
N ASP A 58 44.26 -1.57 -10.95
CA ASP A 58 43.16 -2.33 -11.54
C ASP A 58 41.81 -1.84 -10.99
N LEU A 59 41.03 -1.19 -11.85
CA LEU A 59 39.69 -0.69 -11.55
C LEU A 59 38.72 -1.81 -11.14
N GLU A 60 38.88 -3.05 -11.62
CA GLU A 60 38.06 -4.19 -11.18
C GLU A 60 38.39 -4.54 -9.73
N GLN A 61 39.68 -4.73 -9.42
CA GLN A 61 40.15 -5.00 -8.06
C GLN A 61 39.75 -3.87 -7.09
N LYS A 62 39.89 -2.59 -7.49
CA LYS A 62 39.51 -1.44 -6.67
C LYS A 62 38.00 -1.38 -6.40
N LYS A 63 37.16 -1.62 -7.41
CA LYS A 63 35.69 -1.74 -7.23
C LYS A 63 35.31 -2.83 -6.23
N LEU A 64 35.98 -3.99 -6.31
CA LEU A 64 35.74 -5.12 -5.41
C LEU A 64 36.14 -4.79 -3.96
N VAL A 65 37.35 -4.22 -3.74
CA VAL A 65 37.78 -3.76 -2.41
C VAL A 65 36.84 -2.70 -1.85
N TYR A 66 36.37 -1.76 -2.68
CA TYR A 66 35.44 -0.72 -2.24
C TYR A 66 34.07 -1.27 -1.83
N LEU A 67 33.54 -2.28 -2.54
CA LEU A 67 32.31 -2.97 -2.15
C LEU A 67 32.44 -3.67 -0.79
N TYR A 68 33.58 -4.33 -0.54
CA TYR A 68 33.89 -4.93 0.76
C TYR A 68 33.95 -3.85 1.86
N LEU A 69 34.63 -2.73 1.62
CA LEU A 69 34.72 -1.61 2.57
C LEU A 69 33.34 -0.99 2.89
N MET A 70 32.46 -0.80 1.90
CA MET A 70 31.10 -0.27 2.15
C MET A 70 30.31 -1.12 3.16
N ASN A 71 30.44 -2.45 3.08
CA ASN A 71 29.72 -3.37 3.95
C ASN A 71 30.34 -3.46 5.35
N TYR A 72 31.67 -3.63 5.45
CA TYR A 72 32.36 -3.83 6.72
C TYR A 72 32.71 -2.53 7.48
N ALA A 73 32.56 -1.34 6.86
CA ALA A 73 32.81 -0.07 7.54
C ALA A 73 31.89 0.19 8.75
N LYS A 74 30.68 -0.36 8.74
CA LYS A 74 29.75 -0.26 9.89
C LYS A 74 30.20 -1.13 11.09
N THR A 75 30.93 -2.21 10.86
CA THR A 75 31.32 -3.16 11.92
C THR A 75 32.73 -2.91 12.46
N GLN A 76 33.62 -2.28 11.69
CA GLN A 76 35.00 -1.98 12.10
C GLN A 76 35.43 -0.54 11.74
N PRO A 77 34.71 0.51 12.19
CA PRO A 77 34.91 1.89 11.74
C PRO A 77 36.33 2.44 11.97
N GLU A 78 37.04 1.98 13.01
CA GLU A 78 38.40 2.42 13.31
C GLU A 78 39.42 1.99 12.25
N LEU A 79 39.28 0.79 11.67
CA LEU A 79 40.19 0.30 10.64
C LEU A 79 39.96 0.98 9.28
N VAL A 80 38.77 1.53 9.05
CA VAL A 80 38.46 2.31 7.84
C VAL A 80 39.24 3.63 7.79
N ILE A 81 39.68 4.17 8.95
CA ILE A 81 40.50 5.40 9.01
C ILE A 81 41.82 5.22 8.21
N LEU A 82 42.38 4.02 8.21
CA LEU A 82 43.58 3.69 7.43
C LEU A 82 43.36 3.77 5.90
N ALA A 83 42.11 3.71 5.44
CA ALA A 83 41.73 3.85 4.03
C ALA A 83 41.63 5.31 3.56
N VAL A 84 41.48 6.27 4.47
CA VAL A 84 41.18 7.69 4.15
C VAL A 84 42.27 8.30 3.25
N ASN A 85 43.55 8.08 3.57
CA ASN A 85 44.67 8.56 2.77
C ASN A 85 44.63 8.02 1.32
N THR A 86 44.19 6.77 1.13
CA THR A 86 44.04 6.15 -0.19
C THR A 86 42.82 6.72 -0.92
N PHE A 87 41.69 6.95 -0.25
CA PHE A 87 40.53 7.61 -0.86
C PHE A 87 40.83 9.06 -1.28
N VAL A 88 41.56 9.84 -0.47
CA VAL A 88 41.98 11.21 -0.83
C VAL A 88 42.97 11.18 -2.00
N LYS A 89 43.86 10.18 -2.08
CA LYS A 89 44.72 9.99 -3.25
C LYS A 89 43.91 9.66 -4.51
N ASP A 90 42.98 8.71 -4.40
CA ASP A 90 42.13 8.25 -5.51
C ASP A 90 41.09 9.30 -5.96
N SER A 91 40.69 10.23 -5.08
CA SER A 91 39.86 11.39 -5.47
C SER A 91 40.61 12.42 -6.33
N ASN A 92 41.94 12.30 -6.46
CA ASN A 92 42.78 13.13 -7.32
C ASN A 92 43.41 12.32 -8.49
N ASP A 93 42.93 11.09 -8.73
CA ASP A 93 43.38 10.22 -9.83
C ASP A 93 43.02 10.83 -11.21
N PRO A 94 43.86 10.70 -12.26
CA PRO A 94 43.54 11.23 -13.59
C PRO A 94 42.25 10.64 -14.21
N ASN A 95 41.85 9.42 -13.83
CA ASN A 95 40.65 8.77 -14.35
C ASN A 95 39.38 9.25 -13.60
N PRO A 96 38.42 9.91 -14.28
CA PRO A 96 37.18 10.38 -13.63
C PRO A 96 36.33 9.25 -13.04
N LEU A 97 36.43 8.03 -13.58
CA LEU A 97 35.75 6.86 -13.01
C LEU A 97 36.34 6.45 -11.66
N VAL A 98 37.64 6.67 -11.42
CA VAL A 98 38.29 6.42 -10.12
C VAL A 98 37.90 7.52 -9.13
N ARG A 99 37.97 8.80 -9.54
CA ARG A 99 37.57 9.94 -8.69
C ARG A 99 36.13 9.84 -8.22
N ALA A 100 35.18 9.66 -9.15
CA ALA A 100 33.76 9.51 -8.84
C ALA A 100 33.49 8.26 -7.97
N LEU A 101 34.19 7.15 -8.22
CA LEU A 101 34.08 5.94 -7.41
C LEU A 101 34.61 6.15 -5.98
N ALA A 102 35.69 6.91 -5.78
CA ALA A 102 36.20 7.26 -4.45
C ALA A 102 35.21 8.16 -3.68
N ILE A 103 34.74 9.25 -4.30
CA ILE A 103 33.75 10.18 -3.71
C ILE A 103 32.46 9.44 -3.33
N ARG A 104 31.90 8.63 -4.24
CA ARG A 104 30.69 7.83 -3.99
C ARG A 104 30.88 6.80 -2.87
N THR A 105 32.09 6.26 -2.72
CA THR A 105 32.39 5.29 -1.67
C THR A 105 32.51 5.99 -0.32
N MET A 106 33.26 7.08 -0.22
CA MET A 106 33.35 7.87 1.02
C MET A 106 31.99 8.34 1.51
N GLY A 107 31.11 8.86 0.63
CA GLY A 107 29.74 9.23 0.97
C GLY A 107 28.82 8.06 1.37
N CYS A 108 29.24 6.80 1.23
CA CYS A 108 28.54 5.63 1.77
C CYS A 108 29.14 5.14 3.11
N LEU A 109 30.32 5.61 3.51
CA LEU A 109 30.96 5.25 4.78
C LEU A 109 30.32 6.06 5.90
N ARG A 110 29.28 5.48 6.54
CA ARG A 110 28.61 6.06 7.74
C ARG A 110 29.50 5.97 8.99
N ALA A 111 30.65 6.64 8.96
CA ALA A 111 31.63 6.71 10.05
C ALA A 111 32.05 8.16 10.25
N GLU A 112 31.58 8.79 11.33
CA GLU A 112 31.67 10.23 11.59
C GLU A 112 33.07 10.83 11.39
N LYS A 113 34.11 10.10 11.81
CA LYS A 113 35.53 10.48 11.72
C LYS A 113 36.08 10.52 10.28
N ILE A 114 35.38 9.96 9.30
CA ILE A 114 35.76 10.01 7.87
C ILE A 114 35.14 11.22 7.19
N ILE A 115 33.94 11.61 7.63
CA ILE A 115 33.18 12.72 7.07
C ILE A 115 33.99 14.02 7.08
N ASP A 116 34.74 14.25 8.16
CA ASP A 116 35.55 15.45 8.35
C ASP A 116 36.72 15.55 7.34
N TYR A 117 37.16 14.42 6.77
CA TYR A 117 38.15 14.34 5.68
C TYR A 117 37.52 14.32 4.27
N LEU A 118 36.19 14.26 4.15
CA LEU A 118 35.48 14.23 2.87
C LEU A 118 35.28 15.64 2.28
N SER A 119 35.22 16.70 3.10
CA SER A 119 34.91 18.06 2.62
C SER A 119 35.88 18.56 1.55
N ASP A 120 37.20 18.40 1.76
CA ASP A 120 38.25 18.81 0.82
C ASP A 120 38.17 18.07 -0.54
N PRO A 121 38.12 16.72 -0.58
CA PRO A 121 37.80 15.97 -1.80
C PRO A 121 36.48 16.39 -2.45
N LEU A 122 35.44 16.66 -1.66
CA LEU A 122 34.09 16.95 -2.16
C LEU A 122 34.03 18.31 -2.86
N HIS A 123 34.62 19.38 -2.30
CA HIS A 123 34.72 20.68 -2.97
C HIS A 123 35.46 20.60 -4.32
N LYS A 124 36.51 19.77 -4.40
CA LYS A 124 37.22 19.51 -5.67
C LYS A 124 36.35 18.75 -6.66
N ALA A 125 35.60 17.75 -6.21
CA ALA A 125 34.73 16.92 -7.04
C ALA A 125 33.49 17.67 -7.57
N LEU A 126 32.96 18.64 -6.82
CA LEU A 126 31.88 19.53 -7.27
C LEU A 126 32.36 20.47 -8.40
N LYS A 127 33.64 20.84 -8.40
CA LYS A 127 34.28 21.73 -9.39
C LYS A 127 35.14 20.98 -10.42
N ASP A 128 34.94 19.66 -10.56
CA ASP A 128 35.64 18.82 -11.53
C ASP A 128 35.23 19.16 -12.97
N GLN A 129 36.14 18.96 -13.93
CA GLN A 129 35.85 19.14 -15.35
C GLN A 129 34.85 18.10 -15.87
N ASP A 130 34.87 16.88 -15.33
CA ASP A 130 34.06 15.77 -15.81
C ASP A 130 32.65 15.74 -15.17
N PRO A 131 31.56 15.79 -15.97
CA PRO A 131 30.18 15.73 -15.48
C PRO A 131 29.82 14.45 -14.70
N TYR A 132 30.51 13.33 -14.94
CA TYR A 132 30.32 12.09 -14.18
C TYR A 132 30.82 12.23 -12.74
N VAL A 133 31.90 13.00 -12.51
CA VAL A 133 32.37 13.34 -11.17
C VAL A 133 31.41 14.32 -10.51
N ARG A 134 31.07 15.44 -11.18
CA ARG A 134 30.16 16.47 -10.64
C ARG A 134 28.80 15.91 -10.23
N LYS A 135 28.13 15.14 -11.10
CA LYS A 135 26.81 14.52 -10.76
C LYS A 135 26.89 13.48 -9.64
N THR A 136 28.07 12.93 -9.36
CA THR A 136 28.31 11.99 -8.27
C THR A 136 28.61 12.72 -6.96
N ALA A 137 29.32 13.85 -7.04
CA ALA A 137 29.55 14.77 -5.93
C ALA A 137 28.23 15.39 -5.42
N ALA A 138 27.32 15.80 -6.32
CA ALA A 138 25.99 16.30 -5.95
C ALA A 138 25.22 15.33 -5.04
N LEU A 139 25.11 14.06 -5.43
CA LEU A 139 24.47 13.02 -4.60
C LEU A 139 25.28 12.65 -3.33
N CYS A 140 26.55 13.03 -3.26
CA CYS A 140 27.37 12.90 -2.06
C CYS A 140 27.05 14.00 -1.03
N VAL A 141 26.72 15.22 -1.48
CA VAL A 141 26.28 16.32 -0.60
C VAL A 141 24.97 15.96 0.14
N ALA A 142 24.01 15.32 -0.52
CA ALA A 142 22.79 14.86 0.15
C ALA A 142 23.06 13.82 1.24
N LYS A 143 23.98 12.87 0.98
CA LYS A 143 24.40 11.86 1.98
C LYS A 143 25.23 12.44 3.12
N LEU A 144 26.00 13.50 2.84
CA LEU A 144 26.69 14.28 3.87
C LEU A 144 25.66 14.96 4.79
N TYR A 145 24.62 15.55 4.20
CA TYR A 145 23.51 16.16 4.95
C TYR A 145 22.72 15.15 5.80
N GLU A 146 22.47 13.94 5.30
CA GLU A 146 21.85 12.82 6.06
C GLU A 146 22.64 12.44 7.34
N LEU A 147 23.95 12.74 7.39
CA LEU A 147 24.85 12.31 8.47
C LEU A 147 25.30 13.43 9.40
N LYS A 148 25.59 14.62 8.87
CA LYS A 148 26.01 15.83 9.60
C LYS A 148 25.47 17.09 8.89
N PRO A 149 24.23 17.53 9.15
CA PRO A 149 23.65 18.73 8.53
C PRO A 149 24.48 20.00 8.77
N GLU A 150 24.98 20.21 9.99
CA GLU A 150 25.79 21.36 10.39
C GLU A 150 27.02 21.51 9.49
N LEU A 151 27.81 20.43 9.35
CA LEU A 151 29.02 20.40 8.52
C LEU A 151 28.72 20.65 7.03
N ALA A 152 27.53 20.27 6.54
CA ALA A 152 27.11 20.56 5.17
C ALA A 152 26.80 22.06 4.96
N ILE A 153 26.25 22.73 5.97
CA ILE A 153 25.94 24.17 5.98
C ILE A 153 27.21 24.99 6.17
N ASP A 154 28.06 24.67 7.15
CA ASP A 154 29.27 25.43 7.49
C ASP A 154 30.31 25.48 6.36
N ASN A 155 30.40 24.41 5.56
CA ASN A 155 31.27 24.37 4.38
C ASN A 155 30.62 25.01 3.12
N GLY A 156 29.40 25.54 3.21
CA GLY A 156 28.72 26.18 2.07
C GLY A 156 28.39 25.22 0.91
N PHE A 157 28.18 23.93 1.18
CA PHE A 157 27.88 22.95 0.12
C PHE A 157 26.52 23.20 -0.55
N LEU A 158 25.56 23.77 0.18
CA LEU A 158 24.22 24.06 -0.34
C LEU A 158 24.26 25.14 -1.43
N GLU A 159 25.09 26.17 -1.27
CA GLU A 159 25.29 27.23 -2.29
C GLU A 159 25.93 26.64 -3.56
N GLN A 160 26.97 25.81 -3.39
CA GLN A 160 27.65 25.15 -4.52
C GLN A 160 26.71 24.17 -5.25
N LEU A 161 25.78 23.53 -4.53
CA LEU A 161 24.78 22.65 -5.12
C LEU A 161 23.68 23.43 -5.86
N LEU A 162 23.36 24.65 -5.42
CA LEU A 162 22.44 25.58 -6.09
C LEU A 162 23.06 26.10 -7.41
N ASP A 163 24.33 26.49 -7.40
CA ASP A 163 25.08 26.87 -8.62
C ASP A 163 25.06 25.75 -9.67
N MET A 164 25.16 24.48 -9.24
CA MET A 164 25.12 23.31 -10.11
C MET A 164 23.75 23.06 -10.77
N VAL A 165 22.68 23.75 -10.37
CA VAL A 165 21.40 23.75 -11.08
C VAL A 165 21.47 24.58 -12.39
N ALA A 166 22.52 25.42 -12.54
CA ALA A 166 22.85 26.13 -13.77
C ALA A 166 24.01 25.50 -14.58
N ASP A 167 24.40 24.25 -14.27
CA ASP A 167 25.43 23.51 -15.02
C ASP A 167 25.00 23.27 -16.48
N SER A 168 25.96 23.28 -17.40
CA SER A 168 25.75 23.00 -18.82
C SER A 168 25.36 21.55 -19.13
N ASN A 169 25.51 20.62 -18.17
CA ASN A 169 25.15 19.22 -18.35
C ASN A 169 23.84 18.85 -17.62
N PRO A 170 22.76 18.48 -18.34
CA PRO A 170 21.48 18.11 -17.74
C PRO A 170 21.53 16.95 -16.74
N MET A 171 22.52 16.04 -16.81
CA MET A 171 22.69 14.98 -15.81
C MET A 171 23.20 15.51 -14.47
N VAL A 172 24.00 16.59 -14.47
CA VAL A 172 24.49 17.24 -13.25
C VAL A 172 23.33 18.01 -12.62
N VAL A 173 22.62 18.81 -13.40
CA VAL A 173 21.41 19.55 -13.01
C VAL A 173 20.38 18.60 -12.37
N SER A 174 20.03 17.50 -13.05
CA SER A 174 19.17 16.42 -12.54
C SER A 174 19.57 15.94 -11.14
N ASN A 175 20.86 15.62 -10.95
CA ASN A 175 21.35 15.07 -9.69
C ASN A 175 21.51 16.13 -8.59
N ALA A 176 21.77 17.38 -8.94
CA ALA A 176 21.74 18.51 -8.01
C ALA A 176 20.33 18.75 -7.48
N ILE A 177 19.31 18.69 -8.35
CA ILE A 177 17.90 18.83 -7.95
C ILE A 177 17.45 17.65 -7.08
N ALA A 178 17.86 16.41 -7.40
CA ALA A 178 17.60 15.26 -6.52
C ALA A 178 18.16 15.52 -5.11
N ALA A 179 19.44 15.89 -5.03
CA ALA A 179 20.09 16.20 -3.76
C ALA A 179 19.42 17.38 -3.01
N LEU A 180 19.02 18.45 -3.70
CA LEU A 180 18.30 19.59 -3.10
C LEU A 180 16.89 19.20 -2.61
N VAL A 181 16.20 18.30 -3.32
CA VAL A 181 14.90 17.75 -2.89
C VAL A 181 15.06 16.90 -1.63
N ASP A 182 16.05 16.01 -1.59
CA ASP A 182 16.36 15.14 -0.44
C ASP A 182 16.79 15.95 0.80
N ILE A 183 17.65 16.96 0.61
CA ILE A 183 18.08 17.90 1.66
C ILE A 183 16.87 18.66 2.21
N HIS A 184 15.97 19.14 1.35
CA HIS A 184 14.76 19.84 1.78
C HIS A 184 13.83 18.93 2.59
N THR A 185 13.59 17.68 2.17
CA THR A 185 12.74 16.75 2.96
C THR A 185 13.38 16.44 4.30
N THR A 186 14.69 16.17 4.34
CA THR A 186 15.43 15.99 5.60
C THR A 186 15.33 17.23 6.49
N THR A 187 15.38 18.45 5.92
CA THR A 187 15.21 19.71 6.67
C THR A 187 13.80 19.85 7.25
N LEU A 188 12.76 19.36 6.59
CA LEU A 188 11.37 19.40 7.09
C LEU A 188 11.09 18.36 8.19
N GLU A 189 11.84 17.27 8.22
CA GLU A 189 11.74 16.22 9.25
C GLU A 189 12.46 16.57 10.57
N MET A 190 13.34 17.58 10.54
CA MET A 190 14.10 18.04 11.70
C MET A 190 13.26 18.94 12.63
N PRO A 191 13.37 18.80 13.98
CA PRO A 191 12.60 19.62 14.93
C PRO A 191 12.86 21.13 14.84
N ASP A 192 14.11 21.51 14.58
CA ASP A 192 14.56 22.90 14.39
C ASP A 192 15.05 23.10 12.94
N PRO A 193 14.16 23.46 12.00
CA PRO A 193 14.48 23.54 10.58
C PRO A 193 15.16 24.87 10.20
N ASP A 194 16.50 24.89 10.17
CA ASP A 194 17.29 26.05 9.70
C ASP A 194 16.79 26.52 8.33
N PRO A 195 16.43 27.81 8.16
CA PRO A 195 15.89 28.33 6.90
C PRO A 195 16.83 28.11 5.70
N ARG A 196 18.14 27.95 5.90
CA ARG A 196 19.13 27.73 4.82
C ARG A 196 19.02 26.33 4.18
N GLY A 197 18.42 25.35 4.86
CA GLY A 197 18.11 24.03 4.28
C GLY A 197 16.87 24.03 3.37
N LYS A 198 16.05 25.09 3.40
CA LYS A 198 14.79 25.18 2.67
C LYS A 198 15.04 25.62 1.23
N PHE A 199 15.26 24.65 0.35
CA PHE A 199 15.30 24.91 -1.10
C PHE A 199 13.93 25.43 -1.59
N GLU A 200 13.88 26.71 -2.00
CA GLU A 200 12.75 27.35 -2.66
C GLU A 200 13.04 27.52 -4.16
N LEU A 201 12.09 27.18 -5.03
CA LEU A 201 12.27 27.32 -6.48
C LEU A 201 12.01 28.77 -6.91
N THR A 202 13.07 29.45 -7.35
CA THR A 202 12.97 30.78 -8.00
C THR A 202 12.56 30.63 -9.48
N GLN A 203 11.84 31.61 -10.04
CA GLN A 203 11.41 31.61 -11.44
C GLN A 203 12.56 31.45 -12.46
N ASP A 204 13.75 31.99 -12.17
CA ASP A 204 14.95 31.79 -12.99
C ASP A 204 15.38 30.30 -13.01
N ILE A 205 15.40 29.65 -11.84
CA ILE A 205 15.66 28.21 -11.70
C ILE A 205 14.62 27.40 -12.47
N LEU A 206 13.32 27.70 -12.28
CA LEU A 206 12.22 27.09 -13.03
C LEU A 206 12.45 27.12 -14.54
N SER A 207 12.88 28.27 -15.10
CA SER A 207 13.14 28.39 -16.53
C SER A 207 14.23 27.42 -17.02
N LYS A 208 15.31 27.25 -16.23
CA LYS A 208 16.41 26.32 -16.51
C LYS A 208 15.95 24.87 -16.38
N LEU A 209 15.11 24.55 -15.39
CA LEU A 209 14.54 23.21 -15.22
C LEU A 209 13.67 22.82 -16.43
N LEU A 210 12.84 23.74 -16.91
CA LEU A 210 11.97 23.54 -18.08
C LEU A 210 12.76 23.38 -19.39
N ILE A 211 13.95 23.97 -19.50
CA ILE A 211 14.89 23.70 -20.60
C ILE A 211 15.47 22.28 -20.44
N ALA A 212 16.12 22.00 -19.31
CA ALA A 212 16.80 20.74 -19.03
C ALA A 212 15.87 19.50 -19.09
N LEU A 213 14.58 19.64 -18.78
CA LEU A 213 13.57 18.58 -18.82
C LEU A 213 13.51 17.83 -20.16
N ASN A 214 13.83 18.48 -21.28
CA ASN A 214 13.82 17.82 -22.60
C ASN A 214 15.11 17.02 -22.89
N GLU A 215 16.21 17.33 -22.20
CA GLU A 215 17.55 16.78 -22.45
C GLU A 215 18.01 15.82 -21.35
N CYS A 216 17.36 15.85 -20.18
CA CYS A 216 17.58 14.90 -19.09
C CYS A 216 17.21 13.46 -19.48
N SER A 217 17.87 12.50 -18.82
CA SER A 217 17.45 11.11 -18.78
C SER A 217 16.10 10.94 -18.09
N GLU A 218 15.41 9.83 -18.33
CA GLU A 218 14.10 9.50 -17.75
C GLU A 218 14.03 9.73 -16.22
N TRP A 219 15.04 9.28 -15.47
CA TRP A 219 15.13 9.42 -14.03
C TRP A 219 15.24 10.89 -13.60
N GLY A 220 16.02 11.68 -14.33
CA GLY A 220 16.11 13.13 -14.11
C GLY A 220 14.81 13.86 -14.44
N ARG A 221 14.05 13.40 -15.45
CA ARG A 221 12.71 13.93 -15.75
C ARG A 221 11.74 13.67 -14.61
N VAL A 222 11.72 12.47 -14.03
CA VAL A 222 10.89 12.17 -12.83
C VAL A 222 11.25 13.09 -11.67
N THR A 223 12.55 13.29 -11.39
CA THR A 223 13.03 14.20 -10.34
C THR A 223 12.58 15.65 -10.60
N ILE A 224 12.80 16.17 -11.81
CA ILE A 224 12.42 17.54 -12.19
C ILE A 224 10.90 17.72 -12.11
N LEU A 225 10.11 16.79 -12.66
CA LEU A 225 8.64 16.86 -12.62
C LEU A 225 8.10 16.78 -11.18
N SER A 226 8.71 15.98 -10.32
CA SER A 226 8.39 15.92 -8.89
C SER A 226 8.72 17.24 -8.19
N CYS A 227 9.86 17.85 -8.52
CA CYS A 227 10.24 19.18 -8.02
C CYS A 227 9.25 20.27 -8.49
N LEU A 228 8.86 20.25 -9.78
CA LEU A 228 7.86 21.16 -10.35
C LEU A 228 6.50 21.01 -9.68
N SER A 229 6.08 19.79 -9.28
CA SER A 229 4.83 19.58 -8.55
C SER A 229 4.78 20.20 -7.15
N ARG A 230 5.93 20.61 -6.59
CA ARG A 230 6.05 21.34 -5.31
C ARG A 230 6.05 22.86 -5.49
N TYR A 231 6.30 23.38 -6.69
CA TYR A 231 6.27 24.81 -6.98
C TYR A 231 4.83 25.33 -6.94
N LYS A 232 4.61 26.45 -6.23
CA LYS A 232 3.36 27.20 -6.29
C LYS A 232 3.55 28.36 -7.26
N THR A 233 2.91 28.25 -8.43
CA THR A 233 2.89 29.32 -9.44
C THR A 233 2.24 30.58 -8.91
N THR A 234 2.87 31.74 -9.15
CA THR A 234 2.35 33.05 -8.73
C THR A 234 1.63 33.82 -9.85
N ASP A 235 1.88 33.47 -11.12
CA ASP A 235 1.17 34.03 -12.29
C ASP A 235 0.44 32.92 -13.06
N GLU A 236 -0.73 33.25 -13.62
CA GLU A 236 -1.51 32.36 -14.47
C GLU A 236 -0.74 31.99 -15.75
N LYS A 237 -0.04 32.96 -16.36
CA LYS A 237 0.72 32.73 -17.60
C LYS A 237 1.91 31.79 -17.38
N GLU A 238 2.50 31.84 -16.20
CA GLU A 238 3.55 30.91 -15.76
C GLU A 238 2.99 29.49 -15.64
N ALA A 239 1.81 29.32 -15.03
CA ALA A 239 1.13 28.02 -14.94
C ALA A 239 0.74 27.45 -16.30
N GLU A 240 0.28 28.28 -17.24
CA GLU A 240 0.03 27.87 -18.64
C GLU A 240 1.32 27.41 -19.34
N HIS A 241 2.40 28.20 -19.25
CA HIS A 241 3.69 27.90 -19.86
C HIS A 241 4.32 26.60 -19.31
N ILE A 242 4.22 26.35 -18.00
CA ILE A 242 4.63 25.09 -17.37
C ILE A 242 3.83 23.92 -17.98
N CYS A 243 2.49 24.04 -18.04
CA CYS A 243 1.63 22.98 -18.58
C CYS A 243 1.96 22.66 -20.05
N GLU A 244 2.14 23.67 -20.90
CA GLU A 244 2.51 23.49 -22.31
C GLU A 244 3.88 22.84 -22.48
N ARG A 245 4.84 23.13 -21.59
CA ARG A 245 6.19 22.58 -21.63
C ARG A 245 6.32 21.17 -21.05
N ILE A 246 5.46 20.77 -20.11
CA ILE A 246 5.38 19.39 -19.58
C ILE A 246 4.64 18.46 -20.55
N MET A 247 3.65 18.96 -21.29
CA MET A 247 2.79 18.20 -22.21
C MET A 247 3.50 17.20 -23.16
N PRO A 248 4.71 17.43 -23.71
CA PRO A 248 5.42 16.44 -24.52
C PRO A 248 5.85 15.17 -23.75
N GLN A 249 6.04 15.27 -22.43
CA GLN A 249 6.49 14.14 -21.59
C GLN A 249 5.45 13.01 -21.47
N PHE A 250 4.20 13.30 -21.84
CA PHE A 250 3.13 12.30 -22.00
C PHE A 250 3.42 11.23 -23.06
N GLN A 251 4.34 11.47 -24.00
CA GLN A 251 4.73 10.51 -25.04
C GLN A 251 5.96 9.66 -24.66
N HIS A 252 6.42 9.76 -23.41
CA HIS A 252 7.61 9.04 -22.95
C HIS A 252 7.31 7.56 -22.64
N VAL A 253 8.24 6.66 -22.99
CA VAL A 253 8.06 5.20 -22.85
C VAL A 253 7.97 4.75 -21.39
N ASN A 254 8.82 5.31 -20.51
CA ASN A 254 8.78 5.01 -19.07
C ASN A 254 7.57 5.68 -18.41
N GLY A 255 6.62 4.86 -17.92
CA GLY A 255 5.39 5.31 -17.29
C GLY A 255 5.58 6.15 -16.02
N SER A 256 6.72 6.06 -15.35
CA SER A 256 7.08 6.92 -14.21
C SER A 256 7.15 8.39 -14.62
N VAL A 257 7.69 8.68 -15.82
CA VAL A 257 7.74 10.03 -16.39
C VAL A 257 6.33 10.52 -16.73
N VAL A 258 5.48 9.65 -17.27
CA VAL A 258 4.08 9.96 -17.59
C VAL A 258 3.28 10.30 -16.33
N LEU A 259 3.37 9.48 -15.27
CA LEU A 259 2.68 9.72 -14.01
C LEU A 259 3.20 10.99 -13.30
N ALA A 260 4.52 11.24 -13.32
CA ALA A 260 5.09 12.49 -12.78
C ALA A 260 4.68 13.73 -13.59
N ALA A 261 4.51 13.61 -14.91
CA ALA A 261 4.00 14.69 -15.76
C ALA A 261 2.52 15.00 -15.47
N ILE A 262 1.70 13.95 -15.32
CA ILE A 262 0.29 14.07 -14.92
C ILE A 262 0.18 14.67 -13.52
N LYS A 263 1.02 14.25 -12.55
CA LYS A 263 1.13 14.84 -11.21
C LYS A 263 1.33 16.35 -11.26
N ALA A 264 2.37 16.82 -11.94
CA ALA A 264 2.69 18.24 -12.03
C ALA A 264 1.54 19.03 -12.69
N ILE A 265 0.97 18.52 -13.79
CA ILE A 265 -0.17 19.17 -14.46
C ILE A 265 -1.42 19.18 -13.58
N MET A 266 -1.71 18.14 -12.80
CA MET A 266 -2.85 18.10 -11.88
C MET A 266 -2.72 19.06 -10.68
N VAL A 267 -1.50 19.48 -10.33
CA VAL A 267 -1.28 20.60 -9.39
C VAL A 267 -1.51 21.94 -10.09
N HIS A 268 -0.89 22.18 -11.25
CA HIS A 268 -0.95 23.49 -11.92
C HIS A 268 -2.30 23.81 -12.59
N ILE A 269 -3.08 22.81 -13.02
CA ILE A 269 -4.39 23.00 -13.66
C ILE A 269 -5.43 23.68 -12.74
N LYS A 270 -5.19 23.72 -11.43
CA LYS A 270 -6.01 24.48 -10.47
C LYS A 270 -5.87 26.00 -10.65
N TYR A 271 -4.69 26.48 -11.05
CA TYR A 271 -4.36 27.92 -11.15
C TYR A 271 -4.58 28.52 -12.54
N VAL A 272 -4.81 27.69 -13.57
CA VAL A 272 -5.20 28.14 -14.92
C VAL A 272 -6.69 28.52 -14.94
N SER A 273 -7.09 29.60 -15.61
CA SER A 273 -8.51 29.95 -15.85
C SER A 273 -8.99 29.57 -17.25
N ARG A 274 -8.09 29.43 -18.24
CA ARG A 274 -8.45 29.14 -19.64
C ARG A 274 -9.04 27.73 -19.82
N GLN A 275 -10.37 27.63 -19.76
CA GLN A 275 -11.13 26.38 -19.87
C GLN A 275 -10.81 25.58 -21.16
N GLN A 276 -10.51 26.25 -22.28
CA GLN A 276 -10.09 25.58 -23.51
C GLN A 276 -8.78 24.79 -23.35
N LEU A 277 -7.80 25.35 -22.63
CA LEU A 277 -6.52 24.72 -22.35
C LEU A 277 -6.69 23.55 -21.37
N LYS A 278 -7.56 23.68 -20.35
CA LYS A 278 -7.95 22.56 -19.48
C LYS A 278 -8.53 21.39 -20.27
N THR A 279 -9.51 21.62 -21.13
CA THR A 279 -10.11 20.59 -21.99
C THR A 279 -9.08 19.96 -22.93
N GLN A 280 -8.11 20.74 -23.43
CA GLN A 280 -7.03 20.20 -24.26
C GLN A 280 -6.04 19.32 -23.46
N LEU A 281 -5.68 19.71 -22.24
CA LEU A 281 -4.83 18.91 -21.34
C LEU A 281 -5.52 17.59 -20.98
N VAL A 282 -6.79 17.63 -20.53
CA VAL A 282 -7.59 16.45 -20.18
C VAL A 282 -7.65 15.47 -21.35
N ARG A 283 -7.95 15.94 -22.58
CA ARG A 283 -7.95 15.11 -23.79
C ARG A 283 -6.58 14.53 -24.15
N LYS A 284 -5.48 15.19 -23.79
CA LYS A 284 -4.11 14.71 -24.03
C LYS A 284 -3.58 13.78 -22.93
N MET A 285 -4.17 13.80 -21.74
CA MET A 285 -3.84 12.88 -20.64
C MET A 285 -4.47 11.49 -20.81
N ALA A 286 -5.58 11.35 -21.55
CA ALA A 286 -6.27 10.07 -21.72
C ALA A 286 -5.45 8.99 -22.47
N PRO A 287 -4.85 9.24 -23.67
CA PRO A 287 -4.11 8.20 -24.38
C PRO A 287 -2.86 7.66 -23.63
N PRO A 288 -2.05 8.50 -22.93
CA PRO A 288 -0.98 8.01 -22.07
C PRO A 288 -1.47 7.07 -20.97
N LEU A 289 -2.58 7.41 -20.29
CA LEU A 289 -3.15 6.54 -19.24
C LEU A 289 -3.64 5.20 -19.81
N VAL A 290 -4.25 5.19 -21.00
CA VAL A 290 -4.59 3.97 -21.74
C VAL A 290 -3.34 3.13 -22.07
N SER A 291 -2.23 3.78 -22.43
CA SER A 291 -0.96 3.09 -22.70
C SER A 291 -0.37 2.44 -21.44
N LEU A 292 -0.54 3.03 -20.25
CA LEU A 292 -0.07 2.44 -18.99
C LEU A 292 -0.82 1.14 -18.62
N ILE A 293 -2.10 1.01 -19.01
CA ILE A 293 -2.90 -0.20 -18.80
C ILE A 293 -2.44 -1.34 -19.72
N SER A 294 -1.60 -1.06 -20.72
CA SER A 294 -0.98 -2.07 -21.59
C SER A 294 0.43 -2.50 -21.15
N ALA A 295 0.91 -2.03 -19.99
CA ALA A 295 2.24 -2.34 -19.46
C ALA A 295 2.28 -3.69 -18.69
N GLU A 296 3.39 -3.98 -18.00
CA GLU A 296 3.52 -5.13 -17.09
C GLU A 296 2.53 -5.02 -15.90
N PRO A 297 2.01 -6.13 -15.34
CA PRO A 297 0.88 -6.11 -14.39
C PRO A 297 1.10 -5.26 -13.13
N GLU A 298 2.34 -5.16 -12.65
CA GLU A 298 2.75 -4.35 -11.52
C GLU A 298 2.62 -2.85 -11.85
N VAL A 299 3.04 -2.48 -13.06
CA VAL A 299 2.91 -1.11 -13.59
C VAL A 299 1.45 -0.78 -13.89
N GLN A 300 0.68 -1.74 -14.42
CA GLN A 300 -0.77 -1.60 -14.59
C GLN A 300 -1.45 -1.32 -13.25
N TRP A 301 -1.15 -2.09 -12.20
CA TRP A 301 -1.77 -1.90 -10.88
C TRP A 301 -1.46 -0.52 -10.30
N VAL A 302 -0.19 -0.09 -10.32
CA VAL A 302 0.18 1.28 -9.89
C VAL A 302 -0.54 2.33 -10.73
N ALA A 303 -0.65 2.15 -12.06
CA ALA A 303 -1.40 3.07 -12.92
C ALA A 303 -2.90 3.11 -12.56
N LEU A 304 -3.55 1.96 -12.36
CA LEU A 304 -4.96 1.85 -11.97
C LEU A 304 -5.23 2.53 -10.62
N ARG A 305 -4.39 2.30 -9.59
CA ARG A 305 -4.52 2.97 -8.28
C ARG A 305 -4.44 4.50 -8.40
N ASN A 306 -3.58 5.02 -9.28
CA ASN A 306 -3.49 6.46 -9.57
C ASN A 306 -4.68 6.97 -10.42
N ILE A 307 -5.16 6.19 -11.41
CA ILE A 307 -6.36 6.51 -12.21
C ILE A 307 -7.62 6.58 -11.34
N ASN A 308 -7.75 5.69 -10.36
CA ASN A 308 -8.84 5.64 -9.37
C ASN A 308 -8.89 6.95 -8.53
N LEU A 309 -7.76 7.61 -8.29
CA LEU A 309 -7.69 8.97 -7.72
C LEU A 309 -8.03 10.04 -8.76
N LEU A 310 -7.40 10.01 -9.95
CA LEU A 310 -7.62 11.02 -11.00
C LEU A 310 -9.10 11.14 -11.39
N LEU A 311 -9.83 10.03 -11.48
CA LEU A 311 -11.26 10.01 -11.80
C LEU A 311 -12.17 10.55 -10.69
N GLN A 312 -11.71 10.61 -9.43
CA GLN A 312 -12.43 11.30 -8.35
C GLN A 312 -12.25 12.82 -8.42
N VAL A 313 -11.22 13.31 -9.12
CA VAL A 313 -10.93 14.75 -9.30
C VAL A 313 -11.46 15.27 -10.63
N GLN A 314 -11.34 14.49 -11.70
CA GLN A 314 -11.75 14.83 -13.07
C GLN A 314 -12.50 13.64 -13.72
N PRO A 315 -13.82 13.50 -13.47
CA PRO A 315 -14.64 12.43 -14.04
C PRO A 315 -14.71 12.41 -15.58
N ASP A 316 -14.36 13.52 -16.23
CA ASP A 316 -14.37 13.67 -17.69
C ASP A 316 -13.16 13.02 -18.41
N LEU A 317 -12.17 12.55 -17.65
CA LEU A 317 -10.86 12.15 -18.19
C LEU A 317 -10.91 10.90 -19.10
N LEU A 318 -11.78 9.93 -18.83
CA LEU A 318 -11.76 8.60 -19.51
C LEU A 318 -13.15 8.09 -19.92
N GLN A 319 -14.18 8.95 -20.00
CA GLN A 319 -15.58 8.53 -20.26
C GLN A 319 -15.79 7.71 -21.55
N ASN A 320 -14.91 7.87 -22.54
CA ASN A 320 -14.98 7.15 -23.81
C ASN A 320 -14.21 5.81 -23.80
N GLU A 321 -13.22 5.65 -22.91
CA GLU A 321 -12.21 4.58 -22.97
C GLU A 321 -12.57 3.35 -22.11
N MET A 322 -13.86 3.18 -21.78
CA MET A 322 -14.40 2.14 -20.91
C MET A 322 -13.88 0.72 -21.24
N ARG A 323 -13.77 0.40 -22.53
CA ARG A 323 -13.34 -0.92 -23.03
C ARG A 323 -11.90 -1.30 -22.66
N VAL A 324 -11.04 -0.31 -22.34
CA VAL A 324 -9.65 -0.55 -21.92
C VAL A 324 -9.60 -1.19 -20.53
N PHE A 325 -10.64 -0.96 -19.71
CA PHE A 325 -10.73 -1.45 -18.33
C PHE A 325 -11.33 -2.85 -18.21
N PHE A 326 -11.75 -3.48 -19.31
CA PHE A 326 -12.27 -4.85 -19.26
C PHE A 326 -11.18 -5.83 -18.80
N CYS A 327 -11.60 -6.84 -18.04
CA CYS A 327 -10.71 -7.83 -17.44
C CYS A 327 -10.37 -8.92 -18.47
N LYS A 328 -9.09 -9.28 -18.56
CA LYS A 328 -8.63 -10.44 -19.33
C LYS A 328 -8.49 -11.63 -18.39
N TYR A 329 -8.67 -12.84 -18.92
CA TYR A 329 -8.46 -14.08 -18.18
C TYR A 329 -7.07 -14.17 -17.52
N ASN A 330 -6.05 -13.61 -18.17
CA ASN A 330 -4.66 -13.61 -17.69
C ASN A 330 -4.27 -12.39 -16.82
N ASP A 331 -5.20 -11.51 -16.46
CA ASP A 331 -4.94 -10.39 -15.54
C ASP A 331 -4.91 -10.91 -14.08
N PRO A 332 -3.92 -10.55 -13.25
CA PRO A 332 -3.89 -10.94 -11.84
C PRO A 332 -5.10 -10.41 -11.03
N PRO A 333 -5.55 -11.08 -9.95
CA PRO A 333 -6.73 -10.68 -9.19
C PRO A 333 -6.67 -9.23 -8.68
N TYR A 334 -5.50 -8.74 -8.26
CA TYR A 334 -5.31 -7.35 -7.83
C TYR A 334 -5.47 -6.32 -8.96
N VAL A 335 -5.23 -6.70 -10.22
CA VAL A 335 -5.53 -5.87 -11.40
C VAL A 335 -7.03 -5.91 -11.70
N LYS A 336 -7.64 -7.10 -11.65
CA LYS A 336 -9.09 -7.30 -11.89
C LYS A 336 -9.96 -6.49 -10.92
N VAL A 337 -9.65 -6.48 -9.63
CA VAL A 337 -10.42 -5.74 -8.62
C VAL A 337 -10.37 -4.22 -8.84
N GLU A 338 -9.20 -3.65 -9.15
CA GLU A 338 -9.09 -2.21 -9.45
C GLU A 338 -9.76 -1.82 -10.77
N LYS A 339 -9.73 -2.71 -11.77
CA LYS A 339 -10.49 -2.55 -13.02
C LYS A 339 -11.99 -2.43 -12.74
N LEU A 340 -12.56 -3.33 -11.93
CA LEU A 340 -13.97 -3.25 -11.54
C LEU A 340 -14.33 -1.94 -10.81
N ASP A 341 -13.52 -1.53 -9.83
CA ASP A 341 -13.76 -0.30 -9.07
C ASP A 341 -13.68 0.96 -9.99
N ILE A 342 -12.83 0.95 -11.02
CA ILE A 342 -12.80 1.99 -12.05
C ILE A 342 -14.00 1.89 -13.01
N MET A 343 -14.42 0.69 -13.39
CA MET A 343 -15.61 0.47 -14.23
C MET A 343 -16.89 1.02 -13.56
N VAL A 344 -17.04 0.88 -12.22
CA VAL A 344 -18.11 1.56 -11.46
C VAL A 344 -18.04 3.07 -11.62
N ARG A 345 -16.84 3.67 -11.54
CA ARG A 345 -16.68 5.14 -11.69
C ARG A 345 -16.97 5.62 -13.10
N LEU A 346 -16.55 4.88 -14.13
CA LEU A 346 -16.76 5.21 -15.55
C LEU A 346 -18.15 4.86 -16.08
N ALA A 347 -18.94 4.04 -15.37
CA ALA A 347 -20.31 3.70 -15.76
C ALA A 347 -21.16 4.96 -16.01
N ALA A 348 -21.73 5.07 -17.21
CA ALA A 348 -22.62 6.14 -17.65
C ALA A 348 -23.66 5.54 -18.60
N GLU A 349 -24.85 6.14 -18.71
CA GLU A 349 -26.05 5.58 -19.36
C GLU A 349 -25.79 4.93 -20.74
N LYS A 350 -24.92 5.53 -21.55
CA LYS A 350 -24.57 5.04 -22.91
C LYS A 350 -23.81 3.72 -22.93
N ASN A 351 -23.12 3.38 -21.85
CA ASN A 351 -22.15 2.27 -21.77
C ASN A 351 -22.65 1.13 -20.85
N VAL A 352 -23.78 1.30 -20.16
CA VAL A 352 -24.20 0.35 -19.11
C VAL A 352 -24.55 -1.01 -19.68
N ASP A 353 -25.14 -1.10 -20.87
CA ASP A 353 -25.50 -2.39 -21.47
C ASP A 353 -24.26 -3.25 -21.77
N THR A 354 -23.19 -2.65 -22.32
CA THR A 354 -21.91 -3.34 -22.49
C THR A 354 -21.27 -3.73 -21.15
N LEU A 355 -21.39 -2.89 -20.13
CA LEU A 355 -20.87 -3.17 -18.79
C LEU A 355 -21.63 -4.34 -18.13
N LEU A 356 -22.94 -4.41 -18.24
CA LEU A 356 -23.75 -5.49 -17.67
C LEU A 356 -23.55 -6.83 -18.39
N SER A 357 -23.26 -6.81 -19.70
CA SER A 357 -22.86 -8.03 -20.43
C SER A 357 -21.54 -8.60 -19.90
N GLU A 358 -20.50 -7.76 -19.80
CA GLU A 358 -19.19 -8.16 -19.25
C GLU A 358 -19.30 -8.64 -17.79
N LEU A 359 -20.05 -7.93 -16.94
CA LEU A 359 -20.23 -8.32 -15.53
C LEU A 359 -20.98 -9.65 -15.37
N LYS A 360 -21.88 -10.01 -16.29
CA LYS A 360 -22.55 -11.31 -16.29
C LYS A 360 -21.60 -12.46 -16.67
N GLU A 361 -20.64 -12.19 -17.57
CA GLU A 361 -19.56 -13.12 -17.88
C GLU A 361 -18.58 -13.26 -16.70
N TYR A 362 -18.18 -12.15 -16.07
CA TYR A 362 -17.29 -12.16 -14.90
C TYR A 362 -17.92 -12.86 -13.69
N ALA A 363 -19.26 -12.78 -13.52
CA ALA A 363 -19.99 -13.53 -12.50
C ALA A 363 -20.04 -15.05 -12.76
N SER A 364 -19.52 -15.52 -13.90
CA SER A 364 -19.37 -16.93 -14.28
C SER A 364 -17.92 -17.43 -14.22
N GLU A 365 -16.96 -16.60 -13.74
CA GLU A 365 -15.58 -17.04 -13.48
C GLU A 365 -15.46 -17.97 -12.26
N ALA A 366 -14.31 -18.64 -12.13
CA ALA A 366 -14.02 -19.56 -11.01
C ALA A 366 -13.44 -18.88 -9.75
N ASP A 367 -13.04 -17.60 -9.84
CA ASP A 367 -12.52 -16.83 -8.70
C ASP A 367 -13.69 -16.23 -7.89
N VAL A 368 -13.94 -16.82 -6.72
CA VAL A 368 -15.06 -16.45 -5.84
C VAL A 368 -15.02 -14.99 -5.38
N ASP A 369 -13.83 -14.45 -5.09
CA ASP A 369 -13.69 -13.06 -4.62
C ASP A 369 -13.91 -12.07 -5.78
N PHE A 370 -13.44 -12.43 -6.98
CA PHE A 370 -13.71 -11.64 -8.19
C PHE A 370 -15.19 -11.67 -8.57
N VAL A 371 -15.84 -12.84 -8.57
CA VAL A 371 -17.29 -12.99 -8.81
C VAL A 371 -18.10 -12.15 -7.83
N ARG A 372 -17.78 -12.23 -6.52
CA ARG A 372 -18.44 -11.42 -5.49
C ARG A 372 -18.27 -9.92 -5.74
N ARG A 373 -17.07 -9.47 -6.11
CA ARG A 373 -16.82 -8.06 -6.48
C ARG A 373 -17.56 -7.64 -7.75
N ALA A 374 -17.72 -8.52 -8.73
CA ALA A 374 -18.51 -8.27 -9.94
C ALA A 374 -20.01 -8.11 -9.63
N ILE A 375 -20.56 -8.95 -8.73
CA ILE A 375 -21.95 -8.85 -8.27
C ILE A 375 -22.18 -7.54 -7.49
N LYS A 376 -21.29 -7.17 -6.56
CA LYS A 376 -21.31 -5.85 -5.90
C LYS A 376 -21.23 -4.69 -6.90
N THR A 377 -20.46 -4.86 -7.97
CA THR A 377 -20.32 -3.89 -9.07
C THR A 377 -21.63 -3.70 -9.87
N ILE A 378 -22.39 -4.76 -10.15
CA ILE A 378 -23.75 -4.67 -10.72
C ILE A 378 -24.66 -3.84 -9.78
N GLY A 379 -24.58 -4.09 -8.47
CA GLY A 379 -25.30 -3.33 -7.45
C GLY A 379 -24.99 -1.83 -7.46
N TYR A 380 -23.71 -1.46 -7.48
CA TYR A 380 -23.29 -0.06 -7.56
C TYR A 380 -23.75 0.61 -8.86
N CYS A 381 -23.81 -0.11 -9.99
CA CYS A 381 -24.37 0.43 -11.24
C CYS A 381 -25.86 0.76 -11.09
N ALA A 382 -26.65 -0.16 -10.51
CA ALA A 382 -28.09 0.05 -10.27
C ALA A 382 -28.38 1.26 -9.35
N ILE A 383 -27.57 1.46 -8.31
CA ILE A 383 -27.74 2.55 -7.34
C ILE A 383 -27.25 3.90 -7.93
N LYS A 384 -26.26 3.87 -8.83
CA LYS A 384 -25.69 5.05 -9.51
C LYS A 384 -26.55 5.56 -10.67
N ILE A 385 -27.19 4.66 -11.43
CA ILE A 385 -27.93 4.97 -12.66
C ILE A 385 -29.31 4.31 -12.60
N GLU A 386 -30.34 5.11 -12.33
CA GLU A 386 -31.74 4.63 -12.23
C GLU A 386 -32.21 3.92 -13.50
N ALA A 387 -31.86 4.46 -14.68
CA ALA A 387 -32.24 3.90 -15.98
C ALA A 387 -31.72 2.47 -16.24
N SER A 388 -30.69 2.01 -15.48
CA SER A 388 -30.20 0.64 -15.56
C SER A 388 -30.70 -0.28 -14.45
N ALA A 389 -31.30 0.24 -13.38
CA ALA A 389 -31.63 -0.55 -12.18
C ALA A 389 -32.52 -1.78 -12.49
N GLU A 390 -33.48 -1.64 -13.40
CA GLU A 390 -34.33 -2.74 -13.88
C GLU A 390 -33.54 -3.82 -14.63
N ARG A 391 -32.57 -3.43 -15.46
CA ARG A 391 -31.69 -4.35 -16.19
C ARG A 391 -30.74 -5.07 -15.23
N CYS A 392 -30.19 -4.35 -14.25
CA CYS A 392 -29.37 -4.93 -13.18
C CYS A 392 -30.16 -5.96 -12.36
N VAL A 393 -31.42 -5.64 -11.99
CA VAL A 393 -32.30 -6.58 -11.26
C VAL A 393 -32.56 -7.84 -12.08
N ASN A 394 -32.83 -7.73 -13.38
CA ASN A 394 -33.03 -8.91 -14.23
C ASN A 394 -31.75 -9.77 -14.35
N VAL A 395 -30.57 -9.15 -14.46
CA VAL A 395 -29.28 -9.90 -14.43
C VAL A 395 -29.04 -10.57 -13.07
N LEU A 396 -29.40 -9.93 -11.96
CA LEU A 396 -29.30 -10.53 -10.63
C LEU A 396 -30.29 -11.70 -10.44
N LEU A 397 -31.49 -11.63 -11.03
CA LEU A 397 -32.44 -12.75 -11.07
C LEU A 397 -31.90 -13.92 -11.90
N ASP A 398 -31.32 -13.66 -13.07
CA ASP A 398 -30.64 -14.70 -13.87
C ASP A 398 -29.52 -15.39 -13.08
N LEU A 399 -28.74 -14.62 -12.31
CA LEU A 399 -27.64 -15.14 -11.49
C LEU A 399 -28.16 -15.94 -10.29
N ILE A 400 -29.23 -15.50 -9.61
CA ILE A 400 -29.88 -16.28 -8.54
C ILE A 400 -30.43 -17.61 -9.08
N ALA A 401 -30.99 -17.62 -10.30
CA ALA A 401 -31.50 -18.83 -10.94
C ALA A 401 -30.42 -19.90 -11.24
N THR A 402 -29.11 -19.57 -11.13
CA THR A 402 -28.01 -20.55 -11.28
C THR A 402 -27.85 -21.49 -10.08
N ARG A 403 -28.40 -21.14 -8.90
CA ARG A 403 -28.28 -21.89 -7.63
C ARG A 403 -26.83 -22.17 -7.19
N VAL A 404 -25.93 -21.23 -7.48
CA VAL A 404 -24.55 -21.25 -6.97
C VAL A 404 -24.50 -20.46 -5.66
N SER A 405 -24.34 -21.13 -4.52
CA SER A 405 -24.58 -20.55 -3.19
C SER A 405 -23.89 -19.21 -2.94
N TYR A 406 -22.60 -19.07 -3.29
CA TYR A 406 -21.86 -17.81 -3.10
C TYR A 406 -22.30 -16.68 -4.06
N VAL A 407 -22.85 -17.00 -5.23
CA VAL A 407 -23.47 -16.03 -6.16
C VAL A 407 -24.82 -15.57 -5.61
N VAL A 408 -25.64 -16.52 -5.13
CA VAL A 408 -26.96 -16.29 -4.56
C VAL A 408 -26.88 -15.44 -3.29
N GLN A 409 -25.99 -15.79 -2.36
CA GLN A 409 -25.73 -15.07 -1.12
C GLN A 409 -25.37 -13.60 -1.41
N GLU A 410 -24.42 -13.36 -2.33
CA GLU A 410 -23.98 -12.01 -2.69
C GLU A 410 -25.04 -11.21 -3.46
N ALA A 411 -25.78 -11.87 -4.36
CA ALA A 411 -26.88 -11.23 -5.09
C ALA A 411 -28.00 -10.76 -4.14
N ILE A 412 -28.28 -11.50 -3.05
CA ILE A 412 -29.28 -11.12 -2.04
C ILE A 412 -28.81 -9.91 -1.22
N VAL A 413 -27.52 -9.83 -0.88
CA VAL A 413 -26.92 -8.63 -0.26
C VAL A 413 -27.10 -7.41 -1.16
N VAL A 414 -26.87 -7.55 -2.47
CA VAL A 414 -27.06 -6.46 -3.45
C VAL A 414 -28.53 -6.09 -3.68
N VAL A 415 -29.43 -7.07 -3.80
CA VAL A 415 -30.88 -6.84 -3.98
C VAL A 415 -31.46 -6.05 -2.80
N LYS A 416 -31.04 -6.36 -1.56
CA LYS A 416 -31.37 -5.57 -0.37
C LYS A 416 -31.04 -4.08 -0.58
N ASP A 417 -29.84 -3.75 -1.07
CA ASP A 417 -29.42 -2.35 -1.23
C ASP A 417 -30.08 -1.65 -2.43
N ILE A 418 -30.45 -2.38 -3.48
CA ILE A 418 -31.30 -1.86 -4.57
C ILE A 418 -32.71 -1.54 -4.05
N LEU A 419 -33.32 -2.42 -3.25
CA LEU A 419 -34.64 -2.19 -2.63
C LEU A 419 -34.61 -1.02 -1.64
N ARG A 420 -33.50 -0.83 -0.90
CA ARG A 420 -33.28 0.35 -0.04
C ARG A 420 -33.10 1.65 -0.82
N LYS A 421 -32.68 1.61 -2.10
CA LYS A 421 -32.59 2.78 -2.98
C LYS A 421 -33.90 3.10 -3.70
N TYR A 422 -34.63 2.08 -4.15
CA TYR A 422 -35.88 2.23 -4.90
C TYR A 422 -37.04 1.48 -4.23
N PRO A 423 -37.59 1.99 -3.11
CA PRO A 423 -38.73 1.39 -2.42
C PRO A 423 -39.90 1.08 -3.35
N SER A 424 -40.51 -0.08 -3.16
CA SER A 424 -41.71 -0.57 -3.87
C SER A 424 -41.66 -0.67 -5.41
N ARG A 425 -40.53 -0.44 -6.08
CA ARG A 425 -40.42 -0.59 -7.55
C ARG A 425 -40.15 -2.02 -8.02
N TYR A 426 -39.43 -2.82 -7.23
CA TYR A 426 -38.91 -4.14 -7.62
C TYR A 426 -39.46 -5.28 -6.75
N GLU A 427 -40.71 -5.17 -6.27
CA GLU A 427 -41.31 -6.11 -5.31
C GLU A 427 -41.49 -7.53 -5.87
N GLY A 428 -41.60 -7.69 -7.20
CA GLY A 428 -41.70 -9.01 -7.86
C GLY A 428 -40.45 -9.90 -7.70
N VAL A 429 -39.33 -9.33 -7.25
CA VAL A 429 -38.08 -10.07 -6.92
C VAL A 429 -38.23 -10.89 -5.64
N ILE A 430 -39.08 -10.43 -4.70
CA ILE A 430 -39.11 -10.91 -3.32
C ILE A 430 -39.47 -12.41 -3.21
N PRO A 431 -40.47 -12.96 -3.93
CA PRO A 431 -40.79 -14.38 -3.83
C PRO A 431 -39.64 -15.29 -4.30
N ILE A 432 -38.92 -14.88 -5.35
CA ILE A 432 -37.78 -15.63 -5.90
C ILE A 432 -36.64 -15.66 -4.88
N VAL A 433 -36.33 -14.51 -4.28
CA VAL A 433 -35.35 -14.41 -3.19
C VAL A 433 -35.75 -15.24 -1.96
N CYS A 434 -37.04 -15.31 -1.62
CA CYS A 434 -37.52 -16.16 -0.52
C CYS A 434 -37.40 -17.67 -0.83
N THR A 435 -37.50 -18.09 -2.10
CA THR A 435 -37.26 -19.51 -2.48
C THR A 435 -35.79 -19.93 -2.42
N ALA A 436 -34.85 -18.98 -2.29
CA ALA A 436 -33.42 -19.25 -2.15
C ALA A 436 -32.95 -19.39 -0.68
N LEU A 437 -33.87 -19.49 0.29
CA LEU A 437 -33.57 -19.60 1.73
C LEU A 437 -32.62 -20.77 2.07
N GLU A 438 -32.76 -21.89 1.37
CA GLU A 438 -31.99 -23.12 1.61
C GLU A 438 -30.51 -23.01 1.20
N GLU A 439 -30.14 -21.95 0.47
CA GLU A 439 -28.80 -21.75 -0.11
C GLU A 439 -27.99 -20.65 0.64
N LEU A 440 -28.40 -20.28 1.87
CA LEU A 440 -27.90 -19.12 2.64
C LEU A 440 -27.09 -19.47 3.90
N ASP A 441 -25.78 -19.67 3.74
CA ASP A 441 -24.84 -19.87 4.86
C ASP A 441 -24.32 -18.56 5.45
N GLU A 442 -24.04 -17.57 4.60
CA GLU A 442 -23.30 -16.36 4.98
C GLU A 442 -24.16 -15.37 5.82
N PRO A 443 -23.67 -14.89 6.99
CA PRO A 443 -24.46 -14.05 7.89
C PRO A 443 -24.85 -12.69 7.30
N GLU A 444 -24.05 -12.09 6.40
CA GLU A 444 -24.47 -10.85 5.71
C GLU A 444 -25.67 -11.10 4.79
N ALA A 445 -25.72 -12.25 4.12
CA ALA A 445 -26.83 -12.64 3.26
C ALA A 445 -28.08 -13.06 4.06
N ARG A 446 -27.92 -13.82 5.16
CA ARG A 446 -29.01 -14.15 6.12
C ARG A 446 -29.62 -12.87 6.70
N ALA A 447 -28.79 -11.94 7.21
CA ALA A 447 -29.24 -10.64 7.69
C ALA A 447 -29.93 -9.78 6.61
N SER A 448 -29.46 -9.88 5.36
CA SER A 448 -30.06 -9.19 4.21
C SER A 448 -31.44 -9.74 3.86
N LEU A 449 -31.64 -11.06 3.83
CA LEU A 449 -32.94 -11.69 3.61
C LEU A 449 -33.93 -11.33 4.72
N VAL A 450 -33.52 -11.48 5.99
CA VAL A 450 -34.35 -11.14 7.16
C VAL A 450 -34.80 -9.67 7.12
N TRP A 451 -33.93 -8.76 6.67
CA TRP A 451 -34.30 -7.36 6.45
C TRP A 451 -35.38 -7.20 5.36
N ILE A 452 -35.24 -7.88 4.21
CA ILE A 452 -36.23 -7.85 3.11
C ILE A 452 -37.60 -8.36 3.60
N VAL A 453 -37.62 -9.51 4.28
CA VAL A 453 -38.85 -10.11 4.83
C VAL A 453 -39.51 -9.16 5.84
N GLY A 454 -38.74 -8.59 6.78
CA GLY A 454 -39.25 -7.65 7.79
C GLY A 454 -39.76 -6.32 7.23
N GLU A 455 -39.16 -5.80 6.15
CA GLU A 455 -39.62 -4.56 5.51
C GLU A 455 -40.89 -4.80 4.68
N HIS A 456 -40.93 -5.87 3.87
CA HIS A 456 -42.03 -6.17 2.95
C HIS A 456 -43.11 -7.12 3.52
N ALA A 457 -43.10 -7.36 4.84
CA ALA A 457 -44.03 -8.23 5.59
C ALA A 457 -45.53 -7.99 5.38
N GLU A 458 -45.94 -6.85 4.80
CA GLU A 458 -47.33 -6.63 4.36
C GLU A 458 -47.73 -7.55 3.19
N LYS A 459 -46.82 -7.74 2.22
CA LYS A 459 -47.08 -8.39 0.93
C LYS A 459 -46.58 -9.85 0.86
N ILE A 460 -45.81 -10.27 1.85
CA ILE A 460 -45.40 -11.66 2.06
C ILE A 460 -46.36 -12.27 3.09
N ASP A 461 -47.06 -13.34 2.73
CA ASP A 461 -48.05 -13.96 3.63
C ASP A 461 -47.46 -15.04 4.54
N ASN A 462 -46.49 -15.82 4.05
CA ASN A 462 -45.69 -16.77 4.84
C ASN A 462 -44.56 -16.10 5.65
N ALA A 463 -44.62 -14.78 5.88
CA ALA A 463 -43.59 -14.02 6.59
C ALA A 463 -43.46 -14.40 8.07
N GLY A 464 -44.54 -14.94 8.68
CA GLY A 464 -44.50 -15.47 10.04
C GLY A 464 -43.63 -16.72 10.10
N ASP A 465 -44.03 -17.75 9.35
CA ASP A 465 -43.38 -19.06 9.26
C ASP A 465 -41.89 -18.95 8.89
N LEU A 466 -41.57 -18.09 7.90
CA LEU A 466 -40.19 -17.81 7.48
C LEU A 466 -39.35 -17.19 8.60
N LEU A 467 -39.91 -16.29 9.41
CA LEU A 467 -39.19 -15.71 10.55
C LEU A 467 -39.12 -16.69 11.72
N GLU A 468 -40.13 -17.53 11.98
CA GLU A 468 -40.11 -18.48 13.10
C GLU A 468 -38.93 -19.46 13.00
N GLY A 469 -38.58 -19.93 11.80
CA GLY A 469 -37.37 -20.75 11.58
C GLY A 469 -36.04 -20.02 11.92
N PHE A 470 -35.98 -18.70 11.75
CA PHE A 470 -34.85 -17.86 12.21
C PHE A 470 -34.92 -17.55 13.72
N VAL A 471 -36.10 -17.64 14.35
CA VAL A 471 -36.25 -17.46 15.80
C VAL A 471 -35.80 -18.71 16.56
N ASP A 472 -36.10 -19.90 16.05
CA ASP A 472 -35.73 -21.14 16.72
C ASP A 472 -34.22 -21.43 16.62
N SER A 473 -33.54 -20.86 15.63
CA SER A 473 -32.07 -20.88 15.47
C SER A 473 -31.35 -19.64 16.05
N PHE A 474 -32.07 -18.71 16.66
CA PHE A 474 -31.59 -17.35 17.01
C PHE A 474 -30.32 -17.30 17.87
N LEU A 475 -30.09 -18.28 18.75
CA LEU A 475 -28.88 -18.31 19.61
C LEU A 475 -27.62 -18.81 18.88
N GLU A 476 -27.77 -19.52 17.76
CA GLU A 476 -26.67 -20.03 16.94
C GLU A 476 -26.24 -19.01 15.86
N GLU A 477 -27.10 -18.03 15.57
CA GLU A 477 -26.86 -16.94 14.62
C GLU A 477 -25.84 -15.89 15.09
N ALA A 478 -25.13 -15.30 14.14
CA ALA A 478 -24.21 -14.18 14.42
C ALA A 478 -24.97 -12.91 14.85
N TYR A 479 -24.38 -12.10 15.74
CA TYR A 479 -24.99 -10.87 16.28
C TYR A 479 -25.63 -9.93 15.24
N PRO A 480 -25.04 -9.68 14.04
CA PRO A 480 -25.70 -8.85 13.03
C PRO A 480 -27.02 -9.42 12.52
N VAL A 481 -27.14 -10.75 12.44
CA VAL A 481 -28.38 -11.44 12.06
C VAL A 481 -29.39 -11.35 13.19
N GLN A 482 -29.00 -11.62 14.44
CA GLN A 482 -29.85 -11.47 15.63
C GLN A 482 -30.49 -10.07 15.71
N LEU A 483 -29.70 -9.01 15.46
CA LEU A 483 -30.19 -7.62 15.43
C LEU A 483 -31.21 -7.37 14.30
N GLN A 484 -31.06 -8.01 13.13
CA GLN A 484 -32.05 -7.93 12.07
C GLN A 484 -33.29 -8.78 12.35
N ILE A 485 -33.16 -9.99 12.91
CA ILE A 485 -34.30 -10.85 13.32
C ILE A 485 -35.16 -10.08 14.32
N LEU A 486 -34.56 -9.59 15.41
CA LEU A 486 -35.22 -8.75 16.40
C LEU A 486 -35.94 -7.53 15.76
N SER A 487 -35.27 -6.85 14.82
CA SER A 487 -35.86 -5.70 14.11
C SER A 487 -36.98 -6.11 13.12
N ALA A 488 -36.88 -7.27 12.48
CA ALA A 488 -37.84 -7.78 11.49
C ALA A 488 -39.11 -8.30 12.15
N THR A 489 -38.98 -9.09 13.21
CA THR A 489 -40.12 -9.64 13.95
C THR A 489 -40.95 -8.52 14.61
N VAL A 490 -40.29 -7.45 15.10
CA VAL A 490 -40.99 -6.25 15.60
C VAL A 490 -41.71 -5.48 14.48
N LYS A 491 -41.11 -5.33 13.29
CA LYS A 491 -41.83 -4.77 12.12
C LYS A 491 -43.03 -5.63 11.71
N LEU A 492 -42.86 -6.95 11.68
CA LEU A 492 -43.93 -7.91 11.36
C LEU A 492 -45.10 -7.74 12.34
N PHE A 493 -44.85 -7.61 13.65
CA PHE A 493 -45.90 -7.37 14.64
C PHE A 493 -46.61 -6.02 14.48
N LEU A 494 -45.88 -4.94 14.16
CA LEU A 494 -46.50 -3.64 13.88
C LEU A 494 -47.38 -3.67 12.61
N LYS A 495 -47.07 -4.55 11.64
CA LYS A 495 -47.80 -4.70 10.36
C LYS A 495 -48.96 -5.73 10.43
N LYS A 496 -48.68 -6.96 10.87
CA LYS A 496 -49.59 -8.11 10.98
C LYS A 496 -49.60 -8.64 12.44
N PRO A 497 -50.25 -7.95 13.41
CA PRO A 497 -50.11 -8.25 14.84
C PRO A 497 -50.61 -9.63 15.28
N GLY A 498 -51.56 -10.24 14.56
CA GLY A 498 -52.19 -11.52 14.91
C GLY A 498 -51.20 -12.70 15.01
N PRO A 499 -50.64 -13.20 13.89
CA PRO A 499 -49.68 -14.32 13.93
C PRO A 499 -48.35 -13.93 14.61
N ALA A 500 -47.97 -12.66 14.54
CA ALA A 500 -46.66 -12.18 14.97
C ALA A 500 -46.48 -12.07 16.51
N GLN A 501 -47.57 -12.03 17.28
CA GLN A 501 -47.50 -11.78 18.73
C GLN A 501 -46.71 -12.87 19.47
N ALA A 502 -46.92 -14.15 19.12
CA ALA A 502 -46.20 -15.27 19.71
C ALA A 502 -44.71 -15.22 19.35
N VAL A 503 -44.39 -14.90 18.09
CA VAL A 503 -43.02 -14.84 17.57
C VAL A 503 -42.23 -13.69 18.21
N VAL A 504 -42.83 -12.49 18.32
CA VAL A 504 -42.22 -11.36 19.07
C VAL A 504 -42.00 -11.72 20.53
N GLN A 505 -42.97 -12.36 21.19
CA GLN A 505 -42.84 -12.71 22.59
C GLN A 505 -41.72 -13.75 22.83
N ARG A 506 -41.55 -14.73 21.93
CA ARG A 506 -40.43 -15.69 21.97
C ARG A 506 -39.09 -14.95 21.81
N VAL A 507 -38.93 -14.17 20.73
CA VAL A 507 -37.70 -13.40 20.45
C VAL A 507 -37.31 -12.47 21.60
N LEU A 508 -38.25 -11.69 22.14
CA LEU A 508 -37.95 -10.74 23.22
C LEU A 508 -37.57 -11.44 24.53
N GLN A 509 -38.12 -12.62 24.81
CA GLN A 509 -37.72 -13.40 25.98
C GLN A 509 -36.32 -13.99 25.81
N THR A 510 -36.02 -14.64 24.68
CA THR A 510 -34.69 -15.18 24.37
C THR A 510 -33.62 -14.08 24.34
N ALA A 511 -33.89 -12.97 23.64
CA ALA A 511 -32.95 -11.86 23.49
C ALA A 511 -32.66 -11.07 24.78
N THR A 512 -33.54 -11.14 25.80
CA THR A 512 -33.31 -10.47 27.10
C THR A 512 -32.74 -11.37 28.19
N ARG A 513 -32.88 -12.69 28.06
CA ARG A 513 -32.41 -13.69 29.04
C ARG A 513 -31.15 -14.41 28.60
N ASP A 514 -31.12 -14.88 27.36
CA ASP A 514 -30.23 -15.94 26.91
C ASP A 514 -29.14 -15.43 25.95
N CYS A 515 -29.27 -14.21 25.41
CA CYS A 515 -28.23 -13.54 24.62
C CYS A 515 -27.20 -12.82 25.49
N ASP A 516 -25.91 -13.12 25.31
CA ASP A 516 -24.79 -12.46 26.00
C ASP A 516 -24.51 -11.02 25.55
N SER A 517 -24.81 -10.69 24.28
CA SER A 517 -24.44 -9.39 23.68
C SER A 517 -25.24 -8.23 24.29
N PRO A 518 -24.57 -7.20 24.87
CA PRO A 518 -25.25 -6.04 25.45
C PRO A 518 -26.10 -5.26 24.44
N ASP A 519 -25.63 -5.04 23.20
CA ASP A 519 -26.40 -4.27 22.19
C ASP A 519 -27.69 -5.00 21.78
N VAL A 520 -27.64 -6.33 21.62
CA VAL A 520 -28.83 -7.15 21.34
C VAL A 520 -29.83 -7.05 22.51
N ARG A 521 -29.33 -7.16 23.75
CA ARG A 521 -30.11 -7.14 24.98
C ARG A 521 -30.76 -5.76 25.24
N ASP A 522 -30.00 -4.69 25.12
CA ASP A 522 -30.48 -3.31 25.29
C ASP A 522 -31.48 -2.93 24.20
N ARG A 523 -31.22 -3.31 22.95
CA ARG A 523 -32.17 -3.12 21.84
C ARG A 523 -33.46 -3.92 22.04
N ALA A 524 -33.36 -5.14 22.57
CA ALA A 524 -34.54 -5.93 22.95
C ALA A 524 -35.32 -5.27 24.09
N TYR A 525 -34.65 -4.73 25.12
CA TYR A 525 -35.32 -3.94 26.16
C TYR A 525 -35.93 -2.64 25.64
N ILE A 526 -35.31 -1.96 24.67
CA ILE A 526 -35.88 -0.77 24.02
C ILE A 526 -37.15 -1.15 23.25
N TYR A 527 -37.14 -2.23 22.47
CA TYR A 527 -38.35 -2.69 21.77
C TYR A 527 -39.43 -3.19 22.73
N TRP A 528 -39.08 -3.96 23.77
CA TRP A 528 -40.03 -4.39 24.80
C TRP A 528 -40.68 -3.18 25.49
N ARG A 529 -39.88 -2.21 25.96
CA ARG A 529 -40.39 -0.97 26.58
C ARG A 529 -41.28 -0.20 25.62
N LEU A 530 -40.85 0.00 24.36
CA LEU A 530 -41.65 0.70 23.35
C LEU A 530 -43.00 -0.01 23.09
N LEU A 531 -43.02 -1.34 22.98
CA LEU A 531 -44.24 -2.12 22.73
C LEU A 531 -45.16 -2.25 23.96
N SER A 532 -44.63 -2.09 25.18
CA SER A 532 -45.41 -2.23 26.43
C SER A 532 -45.86 -0.89 27.05
N LEU A 533 -45.13 0.20 26.83
CA LEU A 533 -45.54 1.56 27.19
C LEU A 533 -46.50 2.16 26.14
N SER A 534 -46.46 1.68 24.89
CA SER A 534 -47.38 2.11 23.84
C SER A 534 -48.75 1.44 23.98
N SER A 535 -49.59 1.95 24.87
CA SER A 535 -51.02 1.60 24.90
C SER A 535 -51.78 2.00 23.61
N ASP A 536 -51.17 2.86 22.79
CA ASP A 536 -51.58 3.14 21.41
C ASP A 536 -50.49 2.66 20.43
N ALA A 537 -50.85 1.71 19.57
CA ALA A 537 -49.95 1.13 18.56
C ALA A 537 -49.43 2.16 17.53
N GLY A 538 -50.03 3.36 17.45
CA GLY A 538 -49.55 4.47 16.63
C GLY A 538 -48.13 4.93 16.99
N ALA A 539 -47.76 4.93 18.27
CA ALA A 539 -46.43 5.38 18.71
C ALA A 539 -45.30 4.49 18.18
N GLY A 540 -45.38 3.18 18.43
CA GLY A 540 -44.42 2.19 17.90
C GLY A 540 -44.32 2.21 16.38
N LYS A 541 -45.45 2.37 15.67
CA LYS A 541 -45.49 2.55 14.21
C LYS A 541 -44.73 3.79 13.77
N SER A 542 -44.99 4.95 14.40
CA SER A 542 -44.37 6.23 14.02
C SER A 542 -42.84 6.24 14.16
N VAL A 543 -42.29 5.47 15.11
CA VAL A 543 -40.84 5.40 15.35
C VAL A 543 -40.15 4.34 14.47
N ILE A 544 -40.74 3.15 14.33
CA ILE A 544 -40.06 2.01 13.67
C ILE A 544 -40.33 1.95 12.16
N LEU A 545 -41.53 2.36 11.73
CA LEU A 545 -41.96 2.44 10.33
C LEU A 545 -41.78 3.85 9.76
N ALA A 546 -40.97 4.70 10.40
CA ALA A 546 -40.59 6.01 9.88
C ALA A 546 -39.93 5.89 8.50
N LEU A 547 -40.33 6.73 7.54
CA LEU A 547 -39.73 6.78 6.22
C LEU A 547 -38.26 7.17 6.32
N ARG A 548 -37.36 6.24 5.95
CA ARG A 548 -35.92 6.44 6.01
C ARG A 548 -35.45 7.25 4.80
N PRO A 549 -34.45 8.14 4.93
CA PRO A 549 -33.88 8.81 3.78
C PRO A 549 -33.27 7.79 2.80
N PRO A 550 -33.39 8.01 1.47
CA PRO A 550 -32.79 7.11 0.49
C PRO A 550 -31.26 7.13 0.61
N ILE A 551 -30.62 5.97 0.44
CA ILE A 551 -29.16 5.88 0.48
C ILE A 551 -28.57 6.66 -0.70
N GLU A 552 -27.51 7.43 -0.46
CA GLU A 552 -26.63 7.92 -1.52
C GLU A 552 -25.27 7.24 -1.40
N LEU A 553 -24.76 6.71 -2.51
CA LEU A 553 -23.37 6.27 -2.57
C LEU A 553 -22.46 7.52 -2.54
N PRO A 554 -21.44 7.57 -1.67
CA PRO A 554 -20.47 8.66 -1.67
C PRO A 554 -19.83 8.83 -3.05
N ARG A 555 -19.96 10.04 -3.63
CA ARG A 555 -19.43 10.33 -4.99
C ARG A 555 -17.90 10.22 -5.04
N THR A 556 -17.22 10.52 -3.93
CA THR A 556 -15.82 10.18 -3.68
C THR A 556 -15.76 9.11 -2.59
N ALA A 557 -14.83 8.16 -2.70
CA ALA A 557 -14.56 7.18 -1.64
C ALA A 557 -13.64 7.77 -0.55
N ILE A 558 -13.04 8.93 -0.82
CA ILE A 558 -12.05 9.63 -0.01
C ILE A 558 -12.59 11.05 0.29
N PRO A 559 -12.43 11.58 1.52
CA PRO A 559 -12.74 12.98 1.82
C PRO A 559 -11.96 13.96 0.91
N VAL A 560 -12.62 15.02 0.44
CA VAL A 560 -12.02 16.02 -0.47
C VAL A 560 -10.63 16.55 -0.03
N PRO A 561 -10.38 16.96 1.23
CA PRO A 561 -9.06 17.46 1.62
C PRO A 561 -7.95 16.40 1.51
N VAL A 562 -8.24 15.15 1.88
CA VAL A 562 -7.30 14.02 1.74
C VAL A 562 -7.06 13.70 0.27
N LEU A 563 -8.07 13.83 -0.60
CA LEU A 563 -7.90 13.73 -2.04
C LEU A 563 -6.98 14.84 -2.59
N GLU A 564 -7.07 16.08 -2.09
CA GLU A 564 -6.17 17.18 -2.50
C GLU A 564 -4.72 17.03 -2.01
N GLU A 565 -4.51 16.26 -0.95
CA GLU A 565 -3.18 15.80 -0.51
C GLU A 565 -2.66 14.68 -1.41
N LEU A 566 -3.46 13.63 -1.65
CA LEU A 566 -3.10 12.49 -2.50
C LEU A 566 -2.84 12.85 -3.98
N ILE A 567 -3.34 14.00 -4.48
CA ILE A 567 -2.92 14.56 -5.78
C ILE A 567 -1.49 15.10 -5.72
N ARG A 568 -1.11 15.79 -4.64
CA ARG A 568 0.26 16.28 -4.43
C ARG A 568 1.25 15.14 -4.19
N ASP A 569 0.75 14.00 -3.71
CA ASP A 569 1.51 12.75 -3.56
C ASP A 569 1.18 11.68 -4.61
N LEU A 570 0.64 12.07 -5.77
CA LEU A 570 0.50 11.18 -6.93
C LEU A 570 1.86 10.56 -7.29
N SER A 571 1.85 9.36 -7.89
CA SER A 571 3.03 8.53 -8.17
C SER A 571 3.91 8.20 -6.94
N THR A 572 3.33 8.06 -5.75
CA THR A 572 4.03 7.61 -4.53
C THR A 572 3.31 6.44 -3.85
N LEU A 573 3.87 5.89 -2.77
CA LEU A 573 3.19 4.87 -1.96
C LEU A 573 1.87 5.38 -1.35
N ALA A 574 1.74 6.68 -1.04
CA ALA A 574 0.50 7.26 -0.53
C ALA A 574 -0.63 7.18 -1.57
N SER A 575 -0.34 7.52 -2.84
CA SER A 575 -1.32 7.44 -3.93
C SER A 575 -1.62 6.00 -4.39
N VAL A 576 -0.78 5.04 -4.02
CA VAL A 576 -1.07 3.60 -4.16
C VAL A 576 -1.97 3.11 -3.02
N TYR A 577 -1.67 3.45 -1.77
CA TYR A 577 -2.48 3.00 -0.61
C TYR A 577 -3.78 3.78 -0.39
N HIS A 578 -3.98 4.91 -1.08
CA HIS A 578 -5.09 5.86 -0.84
C HIS A 578 -5.15 6.35 0.62
N LYS A 579 -3.99 6.53 1.24
CA LYS A 579 -3.82 6.97 2.63
C LYS A 579 -2.74 8.05 2.70
N PRO A 580 -2.89 9.09 3.54
CA PRO A 580 -1.87 10.12 3.72
C PRO A 580 -0.60 9.49 4.30
N ALA A 581 0.56 10.11 4.03
CA ALA A 581 1.87 9.56 4.37
C ALA A 581 2.01 9.23 5.87
N GLU A 582 1.43 10.08 6.72
CA GLU A 582 1.38 9.94 8.19
C GLU A 582 0.79 8.60 8.67
N THR A 583 -0.06 7.95 7.88
CA THR A 583 -0.72 6.68 8.28
C THR A 583 0.21 5.47 8.22
N PHE A 584 1.31 5.55 7.48
CA PHE A 584 2.28 4.45 7.33
C PHE A 584 3.73 4.84 7.61
N ILE A 585 4.09 6.12 7.47
CA ILE A 585 5.32 6.68 8.03
C ILE A 585 5.07 6.98 9.52
N GLY A 586 5.03 5.91 10.33
CA GLY A 586 4.80 6.03 11.76
C GLY A 586 5.93 6.84 12.43
N THR A 587 5.61 8.02 12.97
CA THR A 587 6.57 8.85 13.71
C THR A 587 7.23 8.00 14.80
N GLY A 588 8.56 7.87 14.75
CA GLY A 588 9.28 6.77 15.39
C GLY A 588 8.92 6.54 16.86
N ARG A 589 8.42 5.33 17.17
CA ARG A 589 8.04 4.87 18.53
C ARG A 589 7.00 5.74 19.25
N VAL A 590 5.75 5.69 18.77
CA VAL A 590 4.58 5.79 19.67
C VAL A 590 3.78 4.49 19.56
N GLY A 591 3.33 3.96 20.69
CA GLY A 591 2.48 2.76 20.74
C GLY A 591 1.06 3.03 20.25
N ALA A 592 0.21 1.99 20.23
CA ALA A 592 -1.18 2.14 19.84
C ALA A 592 -1.96 3.04 20.81
N GLY A 593 -2.58 4.11 20.28
CA GLY A 593 -3.51 4.99 21.00
C GLY A 593 -3.04 6.44 21.10
N GLY A 594 -3.79 7.36 20.49
CA GLY A 594 -3.64 8.82 20.68
C GLY A 594 -3.55 9.64 19.39
N PRO A 595 -4.64 10.31 18.95
CA PRO A 595 -4.53 11.39 17.98
C PRO A 595 -3.81 12.60 18.62
N LYS A 596 -2.66 13.00 18.08
CA LYS A 596 -1.93 14.19 18.54
C LYS A 596 -2.72 15.45 18.16
N GLY A 597 -3.21 16.21 19.14
CA GLY A 597 -3.90 17.48 18.88
C GLY A 597 -4.66 18.14 20.05
N LEU A 598 -4.95 17.42 21.15
CA LEU A 598 -5.78 17.91 22.27
C LEU A 598 -5.09 17.73 23.65
N GLY A 599 -3.76 17.80 23.69
CA GLY A 599 -2.93 17.47 24.86
C GLY A 599 -2.88 18.50 25.98
N ALA A 600 -3.85 19.42 26.08
CA ALA A 600 -3.93 20.42 27.14
C ALA A 600 -5.37 20.52 27.69
N ASP A 601 -6.37 20.60 26.80
CA ASP A 601 -7.78 20.79 27.18
C ASP A 601 -8.36 19.56 27.92
N LEU A 602 -7.87 18.36 27.59
CA LEU A 602 -8.35 17.11 28.19
C LEU A 602 -8.02 16.96 29.68
N GLU A 603 -6.96 17.60 30.20
CA GLU A 603 -6.65 17.54 31.63
C GLU A 603 -7.60 18.44 32.44
N GLU A 604 -7.91 19.66 31.96
CA GLU A 604 -8.93 20.52 32.59
C GLU A 604 -10.31 19.87 32.57
N ASP A 605 -10.73 19.28 31.44
CA ASP A 605 -12.08 18.72 31.34
C ASP A 605 -12.23 17.39 32.11
N VAL A 606 -11.17 16.59 32.26
CA VAL A 606 -11.15 15.44 33.18
C VAL A 606 -11.23 15.90 34.64
N GLU A 607 -10.52 16.98 35.01
CA GLU A 607 -10.60 17.51 36.37
C GLU A 607 -11.98 18.14 36.67
N ARG A 608 -12.60 18.85 35.71
CA ARG A 608 -14.00 19.31 35.79
C ARG A 608 -14.98 18.15 35.88
N ALA A 609 -14.78 17.08 35.12
CA ALA A 609 -15.63 15.88 35.19
C ALA A 609 -15.54 15.22 36.58
N LEU A 610 -14.34 15.07 37.13
CA LEU A 610 -14.11 14.54 38.48
C LEU A 610 -14.76 15.43 39.56
N GLN A 611 -14.64 16.76 39.46
CA GLN A 611 -15.32 17.68 40.37
C GLN A 611 -16.85 17.60 40.26
N THR A 612 -17.38 17.42 39.05
CA THR A 612 -18.83 17.28 38.80
C THR A 612 -19.37 15.96 39.36
N VAL A 613 -18.64 14.85 39.21
CA VAL A 613 -18.98 13.55 39.82
C VAL A 613 -18.89 13.62 41.35
N ALA A 614 -17.86 14.30 41.89
CA ALA A 614 -17.74 14.53 43.33
C ALA A 614 -18.87 15.40 43.91
N ALA A 615 -19.39 16.35 43.13
CA ALA A 615 -20.57 17.15 43.48
C ALA A 615 -21.86 16.31 43.43
N GLY A 616 -22.06 15.51 42.39
CA GLY A 616 -23.21 14.60 42.26
C GLY A 616 -23.31 13.61 43.42
N ARG A 617 -22.19 12.96 43.76
CA ARG A 617 -22.09 12.04 44.92
C ARG A 617 -22.31 12.72 46.28
N LYS A 618 -22.25 14.06 46.32
CA LYS A 618 -22.57 14.88 47.51
C LYS A 618 -24.07 15.19 47.61
N ALA A 619 -24.80 15.12 46.50
CA ALA A 619 -26.27 15.26 46.47
C ALA A 619 -26.98 13.92 46.77
N GLU A 620 -26.40 12.79 46.37
CA GLU A 620 -26.93 11.44 46.70
C GLU A 620 -27.03 11.21 48.22
N ASN A 621 -26.08 11.74 49.00
CA ASN A 621 -26.04 11.64 50.46
C ASN A 621 -27.00 12.60 51.19
N LEU A 622 -27.96 13.24 50.51
CA LEU A 622 -28.88 14.25 51.10
C LEU A 622 -30.36 13.80 51.12
N LEU A 623 -30.63 12.50 50.93
CA LEU A 623 -31.98 11.93 50.86
C LEU A 623 -32.26 10.82 51.88
N ASP A 624 -31.32 10.52 52.78
CA ASP A 624 -31.49 9.52 53.84
C ASP A 624 -31.94 10.18 55.15
N PHE A 625 -33.04 9.70 55.74
CA PHE A 625 -33.71 10.28 56.91
C PHE A 625 -34.12 9.16 57.89
N ASP A 626 -33.32 8.94 58.94
CA ASP A 626 -33.86 8.72 60.30
C ASP A 626 -32.79 8.86 61.41
N GLU A 627 -33.25 9.00 62.65
CA GLU A 627 -32.52 9.46 63.85
C GLU A 627 -32.42 8.37 64.98
N PRO A 628 -31.84 8.60 66.19
CA PRO A 628 -30.69 9.44 66.56
C PRO A 628 -29.71 8.80 67.63
N ALA A 629 -28.57 9.47 67.82
CA ALA A 629 -27.82 9.71 69.07
C ALA A 629 -27.40 8.59 70.06
N SER A 630 -26.08 8.45 70.25
CA SER A 630 -25.42 8.67 71.57
C SER A 630 -23.92 8.95 71.39
N GLY A 631 -23.27 9.65 72.35
CA GLY A 631 -21.93 10.24 72.18
C GLY A 631 -20.73 9.26 72.32
N THR A 632 -19.47 9.70 72.29
CA THR A 632 -18.92 11.07 72.38
C THR A 632 -17.50 11.17 71.79
N GLY A 633 -17.12 12.33 71.23
CA GLY A 633 -15.84 12.97 71.58
C GLY A 633 -14.79 13.21 70.49
N ASN A 634 -14.54 14.51 70.24
CA ASN A 634 -13.32 15.14 69.70
C ASN A 634 -12.95 14.97 68.21
N THR A 635 -12.10 15.90 67.78
CA THR A 635 -11.80 16.28 66.40
C THR A 635 -10.29 16.33 66.16
N ASN A 636 -9.90 16.42 64.88
CA ASN A 636 -8.53 16.49 64.36
C ASN A 636 -7.67 15.24 64.66
N SER A 637 -6.70 14.82 63.86
CA SER A 637 -6.31 14.96 62.45
C SER A 637 -4.90 14.33 62.39
N LEU A 638 -4.60 13.53 61.36
CA LEU A 638 -3.25 13.32 60.85
C LEU A 638 -2.10 13.03 61.86
N ALA A 639 -1.89 11.75 62.22
CA ALA A 639 -0.54 11.22 62.41
C ALA A 639 -0.47 9.68 62.31
N ASN A 640 0.64 9.21 61.72
CA ASN A 640 1.27 7.89 61.84
C ASN A 640 0.69 6.63 61.15
N LEU A 641 1.65 5.87 60.59
CA LEU A 641 1.59 4.51 60.03
C LEU A 641 0.76 4.37 58.73
N ASN A 642 1.34 4.25 57.53
CA ASN A 642 2.44 3.37 57.06
C ASN A 642 2.14 1.88 57.31
N LEU A 643 1.80 1.14 56.25
CA LEU A 643 1.54 -0.30 56.31
C LEU A 643 2.29 -1.04 55.20
N THR A 644 3.15 -1.95 55.60
CA THR A 644 3.94 -2.82 54.71
C THR A 644 3.25 -4.16 54.46
N THR A 645 3.39 -4.66 53.23
CA THR A 645 3.46 -6.10 52.85
C THR A 645 2.33 -7.06 53.23
N SER A 646 1.58 -7.45 52.17
CA SER A 646 1.26 -8.85 51.85
C SER A 646 0.17 -9.55 52.70
N PRO A 647 -0.49 -10.61 52.16
CA PRO A 647 0.16 -11.89 51.86
C PRO A 647 0.24 -12.23 50.37
N ALA A 648 1.19 -13.11 50.03
CA ALA A 648 1.22 -13.87 48.79
C ALA A 648 1.23 -15.36 49.14
N ALA A 649 0.50 -16.19 48.38
CA ALA A 649 0.61 -17.65 48.42
C ALA A 649 0.02 -18.31 47.17
N ILE A 650 0.73 -18.22 46.03
CA ILE A 650 1.17 -19.39 45.26
C ILE A 650 2.53 -19.00 44.65
N LEU A 651 3.55 -19.76 45.01
CA LEU A 651 4.90 -19.82 44.43
C LEU A 651 5.16 -21.33 44.21
N THR A 652 6.11 -21.80 43.40
CA THR A 652 7.56 -21.55 43.51
C THR A 652 8.34 -21.86 42.23
N SER A 653 9.50 -21.20 42.08
CA SER A 653 10.67 -21.57 41.25
C SER A 653 10.50 -21.57 39.71
N SER A 654 11.51 -21.21 38.88
CA SER A 654 12.91 -20.84 39.15
C SER A 654 13.51 -19.86 38.11
N ASN A 655 14.51 -19.09 38.56
CA ASN A 655 15.58 -18.36 37.85
C ASN A 655 15.46 -18.09 36.32
N PRO A 656 15.38 -16.81 35.88
CA PRO A 656 15.39 -16.41 34.46
C PRO A 656 16.81 -16.39 33.86
N LEU A 657 17.58 -17.47 34.07
CA LEU A 657 18.96 -17.61 33.60
C LEU A 657 19.21 -18.95 32.86
N ALA A 658 18.21 -19.83 32.80
CA ALA A 658 18.27 -21.07 32.02
C ALA A 658 17.96 -20.84 30.53
N ASP A 659 17.03 -19.93 30.23
CA ASP A 659 16.46 -19.68 28.89
C ASP A 659 17.42 -19.02 27.89
N LEU A 660 18.67 -18.76 28.31
CA LEU A 660 19.77 -18.26 27.46
C LEU A 660 20.90 -19.29 27.25
N ALA A 661 20.79 -20.49 27.84
CA ALA A 661 21.78 -21.56 27.68
C ALA A 661 21.51 -22.45 26.45
N ASP A 662 20.24 -22.76 26.17
CA ASP A 662 19.83 -23.68 25.09
C ASP A 662 20.11 -23.18 23.65
N ILE A 663 20.53 -21.91 23.49
CA ILE A 663 20.87 -21.32 22.19
C ILE A 663 22.38 -21.41 21.87
N PHE A 664 23.26 -21.69 22.84
CA PHE A 664 24.73 -21.66 22.64
C PHE A 664 25.52 -22.92 23.04
N GLY A 665 24.84 -24.08 23.09
CA GLY A 665 25.40 -25.36 22.63
C GLY A 665 26.25 -26.20 23.59
N GLY A 666 26.17 -27.52 23.39
CA GLY A 666 27.01 -28.54 24.03
C GLY A 666 26.92 -29.86 23.24
N ASP A 667 28.07 -30.47 22.94
CA ASP A 667 28.18 -31.62 22.03
C ASP A 667 28.64 -32.90 22.75
N SER A 668 28.13 -34.04 22.28
CA SER A 668 28.62 -35.41 22.41
C SER A 668 28.43 -36.23 23.70
N MET A 669 28.14 -37.52 23.45
CA MET A 669 28.35 -38.74 24.25
C MET A 669 27.33 -39.19 25.31
N ASN A 670 27.16 -40.51 25.61
CA ASN A 670 27.23 -41.76 24.79
C ASN A 670 26.85 -43.00 25.64
N LEU A 671 25.74 -43.68 25.34
CA LEU A 671 25.48 -45.12 25.57
C LEU A 671 24.18 -45.45 24.80
N GLY A 672 24.03 -46.42 23.88
CA GLY A 672 24.48 -47.82 23.88
C GLY A 672 23.30 -48.73 24.26
N SER A 673 22.89 -49.77 23.52
CA SER A 673 23.27 -50.30 22.19
C SER A 673 22.11 -51.21 21.68
N ALA A 674 22.10 -51.98 20.58
CA ALA A 674 23.05 -52.34 19.51
C ALA A 674 22.31 -52.95 18.29
N GLY A 675 22.94 -52.92 17.09
CA GLY A 675 22.70 -53.87 15.98
C GLY A 675 21.86 -53.37 14.79
N ALA A 676 22.15 -53.78 13.53
CA ALA A 676 23.31 -54.50 13.01
C ALA A 676 23.42 -54.45 11.46
N VAL A 677 24.65 -54.26 10.91
CA VAL A 677 25.15 -54.55 9.52
C VAL A 677 24.38 -53.93 8.30
N MET A 678 24.90 -53.72 7.08
CA MET A 678 26.16 -54.05 6.38
C MET A 678 26.47 -53.04 5.22
N SER A 679 27.59 -53.17 4.51
CA SER A 679 27.99 -52.47 3.25
C SER A 679 29.03 -53.33 2.50
N PRO A 680 29.70 -52.94 1.36
CA PRO A 680 29.61 -51.76 0.45
C PRO A 680 29.70 -52.14 -1.09
N ILE A 681 30.09 -51.20 -1.98
CA ILE A 681 31.01 -51.32 -3.18
C ILE A 681 30.53 -50.79 -4.57
N ALA A 682 31.38 -49.91 -5.16
CA ALA A 682 31.67 -49.55 -6.58
C ALA A 682 30.55 -49.10 -7.58
N GLY A 683 30.84 -48.31 -8.63
CA GLY A 683 32.13 -47.73 -9.08
C GLY A 683 32.04 -46.76 -10.29
N SER A 684 33.18 -46.25 -10.79
CA SER A 684 33.32 -45.20 -11.83
C SER A 684 34.27 -45.59 -12.97
N PRO A 685 34.12 -45.06 -14.21
CA PRO A 685 35.07 -44.06 -14.76
C PRO A 685 34.41 -43.03 -15.74
N SER A 686 35.11 -42.50 -16.77
CA SER A 686 35.73 -41.14 -16.79
C SER A 686 36.08 -40.66 -18.23
N VAL A 687 36.53 -39.41 -18.42
CA VAL A 687 37.02 -38.77 -19.70
C VAL A 687 35.89 -38.43 -20.73
N GLY A 688 35.89 -37.37 -21.58
CA GLY A 688 36.76 -36.21 -21.89
C GLY A 688 37.02 -36.04 -23.42
N GLY A 689 37.16 -34.87 -24.09
CA GLY A 689 37.09 -33.43 -23.73
C GLY A 689 37.46 -32.47 -24.93
N ASN A 690 37.56 -31.15 -24.70
CA ASN A 690 38.18 -30.06 -25.52
C ASN A 690 37.61 -29.52 -26.89
N SER A 691 36.92 -28.36 -26.83
CA SER A 691 37.28 -27.03 -27.43
C SER A 691 37.30 -26.67 -28.95
N ILE A 692 37.16 -25.36 -29.24
CA ILE A 692 37.34 -24.55 -30.50
C ILE A 692 36.37 -24.86 -31.69
N ILE A 693 36.14 -24.06 -32.77
CA ILE A 693 36.77 -22.87 -33.45
C ILE A 693 35.70 -21.78 -33.80
N SER A 694 36.09 -20.55 -34.25
CA SER A 694 35.29 -19.42 -34.83
C SER A 694 36.23 -18.46 -35.62
N PRO A 695 35.87 -17.29 -36.27
CA PRO A 695 34.62 -16.49 -36.36
C PRO A 695 34.29 -15.90 -37.80
N VAL A 696 33.58 -14.75 -37.92
CA VAL A 696 33.31 -13.88 -39.13
C VAL A 696 32.25 -14.43 -40.12
N GLY A 697 31.39 -13.70 -40.86
CA GLY A 697 31.04 -12.27 -41.10
C GLY A 697 30.16 -12.16 -42.39
N GLY A 698 29.56 -11.06 -42.89
CA GLY A 698 29.40 -9.65 -42.46
C GLY A 698 28.83 -8.75 -43.62
N GLY A 699 27.98 -7.74 -43.35
CA GLY A 699 27.23 -6.93 -44.36
C GLY A 699 25.86 -7.55 -44.77
N GLY A 700 24.82 -6.85 -45.27
CA GLY A 700 24.63 -5.46 -45.74
C GLY A 700 24.39 -5.41 -47.27
N GLY A 701 23.36 -4.77 -47.86
CA GLY A 701 22.17 -4.03 -47.36
C GLY A 701 21.39 -3.41 -48.55
N PHE A 702 20.18 -2.83 -48.32
CA PHE A 702 19.23 -2.28 -49.33
C PHE A 702 18.68 -3.33 -50.36
N GLY A 703 17.52 -3.15 -51.02
CA GLY A 703 16.42 -2.21 -50.77
C GLY A 703 15.34 -2.21 -51.88
N SER A 704 14.16 -1.68 -51.55
CA SER A 704 13.22 -0.92 -52.41
C SER A 704 11.98 -1.60 -53.03
N LEU A 705 11.01 -0.72 -53.34
CA LEU A 705 9.64 -0.87 -53.90
C LEU A 705 9.58 -1.73 -55.20
N GLY A 706 8.44 -2.28 -55.65
CA GLY A 706 7.06 -2.26 -55.12
C GLY A 706 6.01 -2.41 -56.25
N GLY A 707 4.80 -2.90 -55.93
CA GLY A 707 3.65 -3.03 -56.86
C GLY A 707 3.73 -4.19 -57.88
N MET A 708 2.66 -4.54 -58.63
CA MET A 708 1.22 -4.29 -58.42
C MET A 708 0.38 -5.28 -59.29
N ALA A 709 -0.72 -5.80 -58.74
CA ALA A 709 -1.89 -6.43 -59.40
C ALA A 709 -1.73 -7.35 -60.64
N ALA A 710 -2.05 -8.65 -60.49
CA ALA A 710 -2.81 -9.43 -61.48
C ALA A 710 -3.47 -10.70 -60.88
N GLN A 711 -4.79 -10.80 -61.02
CA GLN A 711 -5.60 -12.04 -60.97
C GLN A 711 -6.34 -12.10 -62.33
N PRO A 712 -6.75 -13.28 -62.87
CA PRO A 712 -7.81 -14.09 -62.24
C PRO A 712 -7.78 -15.62 -62.53
N GLN A 713 -8.92 -16.27 -62.26
CA GLN A 713 -9.41 -17.60 -62.73
C GLN A 713 -9.18 -18.84 -61.83
N GLN A 714 -10.30 -19.24 -61.20
CA GLN A 714 -10.69 -20.61 -60.81
C GLN A 714 -11.64 -21.18 -61.91
N PRO A 715 -11.80 -22.51 -62.08
CA PRO A 715 -12.78 -23.25 -61.27
C PRO A 715 -12.47 -24.73 -60.91
N LYS A 716 -13.40 -25.26 -60.09
CA LYS A 716 -13.64 -26.63 -59.54
C LYS A 716 -13.86 -27.73 -60.62
N PRO A 717 -14.04 -29.05 -60.31
CA PRO A 717 -14.39 -29.71 -59.03
C PRO A 717 -13.46 -30.91 -58.66
N GLN A 718 -13.71 -31.79 -57.67
CA GLN A 718 -14.79 -32.80 -57.55
C GLN A 718 -14.93 -33.36 -56.11
N GLN A 719 -16.05 -34.03 -55.77
CA GLN A 719 -16.38 -34.55 -54.42
C GLN A 719 -16.51 -36.09 -54.39
N GLN A 720 -16.13 -36.72 -53.27
CA GLN A 720 -16.80 -37.88 -52.61
C GLN A 720 -16.11 -38.11 -51.25
N ALA A 721 -16.84 -38.07 -50.12
CA ALA A 721 -17.52 -39.20 -49.46
C ALA A 721 -16.51 -40.18 -48.80
N SER A 722 -16.21 -40.15 -47.48
CA SER A 722 -17.05 -40.28 -46.26
C SER A 722 -17.28 -41.73 -45.82
N ASP A 723 -16.72 -42.11 -44.66
CA ASP A 723 -17.39 -42.94 -43.64
C ASP A 723 -16.63 -42.89 -42.29
N ASP A 724 -17.31 -43.25 -41.21
CA ASP A 724 -16.85 -43.15 -39.81
C ASP A 724 -15.93 -44.30 -39.36
N LEU A 725 -15.13 -44.05 -38.31
CA LEU A 725 -15.24 -44.86 -37.08
C LEU A 725 -14.69 -44.14 -35.83
N LEU A 726 -15.38 -44.26 -34.70
CA LEU A 726 -14.88 -43.88 -33.38
C LEU A 726 -14.03 -45.01 -32.77
N GLY A 727 -13.09 -44.67 -31.88
CA GLY A 727 -12.58 -45.65 -30.90
C GLY A 727 -11.25 -45.30 -30.24
N LEU A 728 -11.32 -44.92 -28.96
CA LEU A 728 -10.37 -45.23 -27.87
C LEU A 728 -8.90 -45.50 -28.26
N PHE A 729 -8.00 -44.55 -27.97
CA PHE A 729 -6.96 -44.71 -26.93
C PHE A 729 -6.36 -43.36 -26.53
#